data_AF-A0A7U9RAG3-F1
#
_entry.id   AF-A0A7U9RAG3-F1
#
_cell.length_a   1.000
_cell.length_b   1.000
_cell.length_c   1.000
_cell.angle_alpha   90.00
_cell.angle_beta   90.00
_cell.angle_gamma   90.00
#
_symmetry.space_group_name_H-M   'P 1'
#
loop_
_entity.id
_entity.type
_entity.pdbx_description
1 polymer ?
#
loop_
_entity_poly.entity_id
_entity_poly.type
_entity_poly.pdbx_seq_one_letter_code
_entity_poly.pdbx_strand_id
1 'polypeptide(L)'
;MAVLGVDDIKAQLSDKLKVEFASCSMEEYFSNHLYVGDLKTVKTVVNSKNEEQEAFFGFIRTKLNATIKKIERVYTHLFSSSYEVIKPDGILCSDGILSIDKGGIVKIEDYAETAQVYSILMECLGYCESKARDFDANEIVSTFGSNGKVMYYPYKMLEFAFGRVGSREDGTYKRTSDAKSWELYWEKQVKSKIEASCKKIIWKVFSQKGLIGKKGYKSKDSMSFLDTLLDHLYKNLTPCILTISMSRTREGDEYLGFKYRCTDLGHAIPLDPSLPKRLVDECFNGNIGSSDAVYESVVPLMPGNEGYYVVDIQHKFNPQMVNASPLFAYTALNALANSGKTISWDALILGKRDDDSILTVGAGKSINFSKNFMHWIIAGSRSGKGVMTLNILASALASGKPVFYLDNKPDMVSMLRSSQLSGGKIFGVNGDYDATFDKTFDSCQPGVAFNWEDKVPPYLKEHIGGNYLSYAPIYYLRTVMFMMSLIYVRGMVRSDPAKYNPLGGKDGIICVIDEITAGTDKIKSLIENIFGSAFYHNSVLNMVRAGKSTGKVDFNEFGCYSTDFINAVNSTILRLKVWQQKGLSGGGTEGDVSNVFVLGQTLESSVDLDKLEYRATTDGRLNMTSGNVFYNFLFRFGPNDGFFGYNQDRPGYMNVVPGSKSETRLNESARNFAYVKTFDENTFNTMNKGIPYTKGISDNALYFKPFLILNDAEPENDYVNKDLRRTCELAGLDFEEVKNLHRNESGVLMPEIGFIPYIEKMMSFSGDGGAGVRATLEKSYNIANALVQAYIPGYQGDCIDFIYDLRPEAMFTADSLLLAYDKGEHESVSKLHDEFFGTSPGGTLNLDSIDLNNLDDFMPEEPEHKEEPVQQAKPFPVREDMAQSHETRQTEPKKRTVSPYEKISVYADIKENFTFSDEVRWHIAKVIAFRVYKALGANDNNLLKIMVETAYNDLIERGY
;
A
#
# COMPACT_ATOMS: atom_id res chain seq x y z
N MET A 1 11.34 59.08 -35.72
CA MET A 1 10.18 59.43 -34.87
C MET A 1 10.52 60.71 -34.14
N ALA A 2 9.64 61.70 -34.19
CA ALA A 2 9.87 63.05 -33.65
C ALA A 2 10.16 63.01 -32.15
N VAL A 3 11.14 63.81 -31.72
CA VAL A 3 11.53 64.01 -30.32
C VAL A 3 10.43 64.84 -29.66
N LEU A 4 9.68 64.23 -28.73
CA LEU A 4 8.73 64.95 -27.88
C LEU A 4 9.49 65.87 -26.93
N GLY A 5 9.02 67.11 -26.78
CA GLY A 5 9.60 68.09 -25.85
C GLY A 5 9.38 67.69 -24.39
N VAL A 6 10.21 68.20 -23.48
CA VAL A 6 10.14 67.95 -22.02
C VAL A 6 8.73 68.25 -21.45
N ASP A 7 8.03 69.22 -22.04
CA ASP A 7 6.67 69.61 -21.63
C ASP A 7 5.60 68.60 -22.06
N ASP A 8 5.75 67.92 -23.20
CA ASP A 8 4.84 66.85 -23.65
C ASP A 8 4.96 65.60 -22.78
N ILE A 9 6.17 65.31 -22.30
CA ILE A 9 6.45 64.17 -21.40
C ILE A 9 5.93 64.46 -19.99
N LYS A 10 6.09 65.71 -19.50
CA LYS A 10 5.46 66.17 -18.25
C LYS A 10 3.94 66.08 -18.31
N ALA A 11 3.33 66.49 -19.42
CA ALA A 11 1.88 66.38 -19.61
C ALA A 11 1.41 64.92 -19.54
N GLN A 12 2.11 63.98 -20.19
CA GLN A 12 1.76 62.55 -20.16
C GLN A 12 1.94 61.88 -18.79
N LEU A 13 2.95 62.29 -18.00
CA LEU A 13 3.17 61.79 -16.63
C LEU A 13 2.15 62.37 -15.65
N SER A 14 1.83 63.67 -15.77
CA SER A 14 0.80 64.34 -14.98
C SER A 14 -0.58 63.72 -15.25
N ASP A 15 -0.88 63.35 -16.51
CA ASP A 15 -2.13 62.71 -16.91
C ASP A 15 -2.22 61.23 -16.43
N LYS A 16 -1.10 60.49 -16.42
CA LYS A 16 -1.05 59.08 -15.96
C LYS A 16 -1.03 58.90 -14.44
N LEU A 17 -0.37 59.80 -13.71
CA LEU A 17 -0.22 59.70 -12.25
C LEU A 17 -1.17 60.63 -11.49
N LYS A 18 -1.80 61.60 -12.17
CA LYS A 18 -2.65 62.65 -11.60
C LYS A 18 -1.95 63.51 -10.54
N VAL A 19 -0.70 63.90 -10.80
CA VAL A 19 0.12 64.73 -9.90
C VAL A 19 0.77 65.87 -10.68
N GLU A 20 0.65 67.11 -10.19
CA GLU A 20 1.37 68.27 -10.75
C GLU A 20 2.85 68.26 -10.33
N PHE A 21 3.76 68.26 -11.31
CA PHE A 21 5.20 68.36 -11.06
C PHE A 21 5.66 69.81 -11.13
N ALA A 22 6.48 70.25 -10.16
CA ALA A 22 7.02 71.61 -10.12
C ALA A 22 7.91 71.92 -11.35
N SER A 23 7.84 73.17 -11.84
CA SER A 23 8.73 73.71 -12.87
C SER A 23 9.99 74.29 -12.21
N CYS A 24 11.04 73.49 -12.06
CA CYS A 24 12.36 73.96 -11.58
C CYS A 24 13.49 73.32 -12.37
N SER A 25 14.69 73.88 -12.27
CA SER A 25 15.89 73.34 -12.91
C SER A 25 16.39 72.06 -12.21
N MET A 26 17.16 71.22 -12.89
CA MET A 26 17.63 69.93 -12.34
C MET A 26 18.50 70.11 -11.09
N GLU A 27 19.31 71.17 -11.07
CA GLU A 27 20.17 71.54 -9.94
C GLU A 27 19.34 71.99 -8.73
N GLU A 28 18.26 72.73 -8.99
CA GLU A 28 17.30 73.20 -7.99
C GLU A 28 16.42 72.05 -7.43
N TYR A 29 16.11 71.04 -8.26
CA TYR A 29 15.34 69.86 -7.87
C TYR A 29 16.05 68.99 -6.80
N PHE A 30 17.37 68.83 -6.92
CA PHE A 30 18.18 68.08 -5.96
C PHE A 30 18.67 68.94 -4.79
N SER A 31 19.12 70.17 -5.05
CA SER A 31 19.65 71.07 -4.01
C SER A 31 18.60 71.51 -2.99
N ASN A 32 17.34 71.66 -3.42
CA ASN A 32 16.23 72.02 -2.54
C ASN A 32 15.43 70.80 -2.05
N HIS A 33 15.92 69.58 -2.27
CA HIS A 33 15.28 68.32 -1.86
C HIS A 33 13.84 68.12 -2.37
N LEU A 34 13.46 68.71 -3.51
CA LEU A 34 12.11 68.62 -4.07
C LEU A 34 11.71 67.17 -4.43
N TYR A 35 12.70 66.33 -4.77
CA TYR A 35 12.52 64.88 -5.01
C TYR A 35 11.94 64.12 -3.80
N VAL A 36 12.10 64.62 -2.56
CA VAL A 36 11.56 63.98 -1.34
C VAL A 36 10.03 64.13 -1.28
N GLY A 37 9.49 65.27 -1.73
CA GLY A 37 8.05 65.50 -1.83
C GLY A 37 7.41 64.59 -2.88
N ASP A 38 8.04 64.49 -4.05
CA ASP A 38 7.59 63.60 -5.13
C ASP A 38 7.71 62.13 -4.73
N LEU A 39 8.78 61.73 -4.01
CA LEU A 39 8.92 60.38 -3.45
C LEU A 39 7.84 60.07 -2.41
N LYS A 40 7.45 61.03 -1.55
CA LYS A 40 6.32 60.85 -0.63
C LYS A 40 5.01 60.69 -1.39
N THR A 41 4.77 61.48 -2.43
CA THR A 41 3.57 61.36 -3.28
C THR A 41 3.53 60.03 -4.02
N VAL A 42 4.64 59.62 -4.65
CA VAL A 42 4.78 58.31 -5.32
C VAL A 42 4.62 57.17 -4.31
N LYS A 43 5.23 57.24 -3.12
CA LYS A 43 5.04 56.27 -2.05
C LYS A 43 3.58 56.18 -1.60
N THR A 44 2.88 57.30 -1.52
CA THR A 44 1.44 57.36 -1.16
C THR A 44 0.56 56.75 -2.26
N VAL A 45 0.86 57.02 -3.54
CA VAL A 45 0.15 56.41 -4.68
C VAL A 45 0.46 54.91 -4.83
N VAL A 46 1.68 54.47 -4.55
CA VAL A 46 2.06 53.05 -4.60
C VAL A 46 1.48 52.27 -3.41
N ASN A 47 1.53 52.83 -2.20
CA ASN A 47 0.94 52.21 -1.01
C ASN A 47 -0.59 52.11 -1.12
N SER A 48 -1.28 53.15 -1.59
CA SER A 48 -2.74 53.09 -1.80
C SER A 48 -3.17 52.05 -2.85
N LYS A 49 -2.38 51.87 -3.93
CA LYS A 49 -2.63 50.79 -4.91
C LYS A 49 -2.43 49.39 -4.32
N ASN A 50 -1.44 49.20 -3.45
CA ASN A 50 -1.25 47.93 -2.76
C ASN A 50 -2.37 47.64 -1.75
N GLU A 51 -2.84 48.64 -1.00
CA GLU A 51 -3.95 48.49 -0.05
C GLU A 51 -5.28 48.12 -0.74
N GLU A 52 -5.60 48.72 -1.88
CA GLU A 52 -6.82 48.40 -2.64
C GLU A 52 -6.77 46.98 -3.23
N GLN A 53 -5.58 46.54 -3.67
CA GLN A 53 -5.34 45.20 -4.16
C GLN A 53 -5.45 44.14 -3.05
N GLU A 54 -4.85 44.41 -1.88
CA GLU A 54 -4.96 43.55 -0.70
C GLU A 54 -6.40 43.44 -0.20
N ALA A 55 -7.13 44.55 -0.13
CA ALA A 55 -8.53 44.56 0.29
C ALA A 55 -9.43 43.74 -0.66
N PHE A 56 -9.20 43.84 -1.98
CA PHE A 56 -9.92 43.06 -2.98
C PHE A 56 -9.64 41.56 -2.84
N PHE A 57 -8.37 41.14 -2.79
CA PHE A 57 -8.04 39.71 -2.65
C PHE A 57 -8.43 39.15 -1.28
N GLY A 58 -8.40 39.96 -0.23
CA GLY A 58 -8.96 39.60 1.08
C GLY A 58 -10.46 39.30 1.01
N PHE A 59 -11.22 40.07 0.24
CA PHE A 59 -12.65 39.88 0.04
C PHE A 59 -12.99 38.59 -0.74
N ILE A 60 -12.24 38.30 -1.81
CA ILE A 60 -12.53 37.12 -2.67
C ILE A 60 -11.80 35.84 -2.25
N ARG A 61 -11.00 35.89 -1.17
CA ARG A 61 -10.10 34.82 -0.71
C ARG A 61 -10.76 33.44 -0.69
N THR A 62 -11.97 33.32 -0.14
CA THR A 62 -12.66 32.04 -0.02
C THR A 62 -12.96 31.39 -1.37
N LYS A 63 -13.44 32.16 -2.35
CA LYS A 63 -13.74 31.66 -3.71
C LYS A 63 -12.47 31.35 -4.49
N LEU A 64 -11.44 32.19 -4.34
CA LEU A 64 -10.12 31.94 -4.94
C LEU A 64 -9.52 30.62 -4.40
N ASN A 65 -9.50 30.45 -3.07
CA ASN A 65 -8.96 29.24 -2.44
C ASN A 65 -9.75 27.99 -2.85
N ALA A 66 -11.08 28.08 -2.98
CA ALA A 66 -11.90 26.98 -3.48
C ALA A 66 -11.50 26.58 -4.92
N THR A 67 -11.22 27.55 -5.77
CA THR A 67 -10.78 27.32 -7.16
C THR A 67 -9.37 26.72 -7.21
N ILE A 68 -8.44 27.24 -6.41
CA ILE A 68 -7.08 26.66 -6.28
C ILE A 68 -7.15 25.20 -5.83
N LYS A 69 -8.05 24.89 -4.87
CA LYS A 69 -8.27 23.51 -4.41
C LYS A 69 -8.88 22.61 -5.49
N LYS A 70 -9.67 23.13 -6.43
CA LYS A 70 -10.12 22.36 -7.60
C LYS A 70 -8.96 22.03 -8.54
N ILE A 71 -8.09 23.02 -8.82
CA ILE A 71 -6.87 22.83 -9.63
C ILE A 71 -5.93 21.80 -8.97
N GLU A 72 -5.71 21.92 -7.66
CA GLU A 72 -4.93 20.98 -6.85
C GLU A 72 -5.38 19.54 -7.06
N ARG A 73 -6.70 19.29 -7.01
CA ARG A 73 -7.25 17.95 -7.22
C ARG A 73 -6.94 17.41 -8.60
N VAL A 74 -7.14 18.21 -9.65
CA VAL A 74 -6.84 17.79 -11.03
C VAL A 74 -5.36 17.46 -11.17
N TYR A 75 -4.48 18.35 -10.72
CA TYR A 75 -3.04 18.11 -10.78
C TYR A 75 -2.58 16.92 -9.96
N THR A 76 -3.22 16.64 -8.82
CA THR A 76 -2.91 15.44 -8.02
C THR A 76 -3.19 14.16 -8.80
N HIS A 77 -4.30 14.09 -9.56
CA HIS A 77 -4.59 12.93 -10.40
C HIS A 77 -3.70 12.87 -11.65
N LEU A 78 -3.25 14.02 -12.18
CA LEU A 78 -2.31 14.07 -13.29
C LEU A 78 -0.90 13.61 -12.89
N PHE A 79 -0.34 14.17 -11.81
CA PHE A 79 1.10 14.14 -11.56
C PHE A 79 1.55 13.27 -10.40
N SER A 80 0.68 12.89 -9.44
CA SER A 80 1.14 12.16 -8.24
C SER A 80 1.93 10.88 -8.56
N SER A 81 1.45 10.05 -9.49
CA SER A 81 2.13 8.83 -9.93
C SER A 81 3.53 9.08 -10.51
N SER A 82 3.76 10.26 -11.10
CA SER A 82 5.05 10.67 -11.68
C SER A 82 6.15 10.92 -10.63
N TYR A 83 5.73 11.11 -9.37
CA TYR A 83 6.61 11.29 -8.21
C TYR A 83 6.69 10.01 -7.36
N GLU A 84 5.97 8.95 -7.74
CA GLU A 84 5.98 7.65 -7.08
C GLU A 84 6.91 6.68 -7.82
N VAL A 85 6.34 5.61 -8.41
CA VAL A 85 7.11 4.53 -9.06
C VAL A 85 7.26 4.74 -10.55
N ILE A 86 6.33 5.47 -11.18
CA ILE A 86 6.34 5.68 -12.63
C ILE A 86 7.04 6.98 -12.93
N LYS A 87 8.01 6.93 -13.85
CA LYS A 87 8.50 8.12 -14.52
C LYS A 87 7.76 8.25 -15.85
N PRO A 88 6.99 9.32 -16.10
CA PRO A 88 6.32 9.51 -17.38
C PRO A 88 7.36 9.76 -18.47
N ASP A 89 7.05 9.34 -19.69
CA ASP A 89 7.89 9.61 -20.86
C ASP A 89 7.90 11.10 -21.21
N GLY A 90 6.80 11.82 -20.98
CA GLY A 90 6.80 13.26 -21.18
C GLY A 90 5.43 13.91 -21.32
N ILE A 91 5.42 15.12 -21.86
CA ILE A 91 4.21 15.89 -22.18
C ILE A 91 4.06 15.91 -23.70
N LEU A 92 2.91 15.45 -24.23
CA LEU A 92 2.66 15.41 -25.66
C LEU A 92 2.23 16.78 -26.19
N CYS A 93 2.98 17.33 -27.15
CA CYS A 93 2.62 18.57 -27.84
C CYS A 93 2.85 18.45 -29.35
N SER A 94 2.63 19.56 -30.07
CA SER A 94 2.86 19.63 -31.51
C SER A 94 4.30 19.38 -31.96
N ASP A 95 5.29 19.48 -31.06
CA ASP A 95 6.70 19.17 -31.38
C ASP A 95 7.06 17.70 -31.12
N GLY A 96 6.15 16.90 -30.53
CA GLY A 96 6.39 15.53 -30.08
C GLY A 96 6.23 15.37 -28.56
N ILE A 97 6.90 14.37 -27.99
CA ILE A 97 6.90 14.13 -26.54
C ILE A 97 8.04 14.92 -25.90
N LEU A 98 7.69 15.94 -25.11
CA LEU A 98 8.64 16.73 -24.33
C LEU A 98 9.02 16.00 -23.04
N SER A 99 10.31 15.74 -22.84
CA SER A 99 10.84 15.11 -21.63
C SER A 99 12.03 15.90 -21.07
N ILE A 100 12.47 15.56 -19.86
CA ILE A 100 13.64 16.18 -19.22
C ILE A 100 14.69 15.11 -18.92
N ASP A 101 15.91 15.33 -19.40
CA ASP A 101 17.05 14.44 -19.13
C ASP A 101 17.68 14.67 -17.74
N LYS A 102 18.72 13.88 -17.41
CA LYS A 102 19.41 14.01 -16.11
C LYS A 102 20.03 15.40 -15.91
N GLY A 103 20.48 16.06 -16.97
CA GLY A 103 21.07 17.39 -16.95
C GLY A 103 20.06 18.53 -16.85
N GLY A 104 18.76 18.24 -16.92
CA GLY A 104 17.72 19.27 -16.94
C GLY A 104 17.50 19.88 -18.33
N ILE A 105 17.96 19.22 -19.39
CA ILE A 105 17.76 19.66 -20.77
C ILE A 105 16.47 19.02 -21.30
N VAL A 106 15.69 19.80 -22.04
CA VAL A 106 14.49 19.30 -22.71
C VAL A 106 14.91 18.40 -23.85
N LYS A 107 14.41 17.17 -23.86
CA LYS A 107 14.49 16.25 -24.99
C LYS A 107 13.13 16.19 -25.66
N ILE A 108 13.16 16.02 -26.98
CA ILE A 108 11.96 15.92 -27.80
C ILE A 108 12.08 14.61 -28.56
N GLU A 109 11.11 13.73 -28.35
CA GLU A 109 10.94 12.53 -29.16
C GLU A 109 9.81 12.78 -30.14
N ASP A 110 10.16 12.88 -31.42
CA ASP A 110 9.24 13.20 -32.51
C ASP A 110 9.08 11.96 -33.40
N TYR A 111 7.90 11.35 -33.31
CA TYR A 111 7.50 10.22 -34.14
C TYR A 111 6.21 10.57 -34.89
N ALA A 112 6.06 10.05 -36.11
CA ALA A 112 4.89 10.33 -36.95
C ALA A 112 3.56 9.97 -36.24
N GLU A 113 3.55 8.86 -35.51
CA GLU A 113 2.43 8.36 -34.73
C GLU A 113 2.09 9.32 -33.59
N THR A 114 3.10 9.87 -32.90
CA THR A 114 2.87 10.83 -31.81
C THR A 114 2.26 12.14 -32.32
N ALA A 115 2.66 12.62 -33.49
CA ALA A 115 2.07 13.80 -34.13
C ALA A 115 0.59 13.58 -34.50
N GLN A 116 0.25 12.39 -35.00
CA GLN A 116 -1.12 12.01 -35.34
C GLN A 116 -1.99 11.85 -34.07
N VAL A 117 -1.47 11.18 -33.03
CA VAL A 117 -2.15 11.07 -31.74
C VAL A 117 -2.43 12.46 -31.17
N TYR A 118 -1.44 13.36 -31.17
CA TYR A 118 -1.63 14.73 -30.72
C TYR A 118 -2.76 15.43 -31.49
N SER A 119 -2.79 15.32 -32.83
CA SER A 119 -3.85 15.91 -33.65
C SER A 119 -5.25 15.42 -33.26
N ILE A 120 -5.42 14.10 -33.08
CA ILE A 120 -6.71 13.49 -32.71
C ILE A 120 -7.14 13.93 -31.31
N LEU A 121 -6.22 13.91 -30.33
CA LEU A 121 -6.54 14.33 -28.97
C LEU A 121 -6.90 15.82 -28.90
N MET A 122 -6.22 16.67 -29.66
CA MET A 122 -6.54 18.10 -29.75
C MET A 122 -7.90 18.35 -30.41
N GLU A 123 -8.29 17.56 -31.41
CA GLU A 123 -9.63 17.59 -32.02
C GLU A 123 -10.70 17.26 -30.97
N CYS A 124 -10.50 16.21 -30.18
CA CYS A 124 -11.44 15.82 -29.12
C CYS A 124 -11.50 16.85 -27.98
N LEU A 125 -10.34 17.31 -27.50
CA LEU A 125 -10.25 18.14 -26.29
C LEU A 125 -10.47 19.63 -26.54
N GLY A 126 -10.29 20.10 -27.78
CA GLY A 126 -10.50 21.50 -28.17
C GLY A 126 -9.50 22.49 -27.58
N TYR A 127 -8.30 22.03 -27.23
CA TYR A 127 -7.25 22.88 -26.66
C TYR A 127 -6.59 23.78 -27.70
N CYS A 128 -5.98 24.88 -27.23
CA CYS A 128 -5.15 25.79 -28.00
C CYS A 128 -3.75 25.78 -27.39
N GLU A 129 -2.79 25.14 -28.06
CA GLU A 129 -1.41 25.06 -27.55
C GLU A 129 -0.73 26.44 -27.53
N SER A 130 -0.05 26.73 -26.43
CA SER A 130 0.87 27.87 -26.28
C SER A 130 2.31 27.36 -26.12
N LYS A 131 3.25 28.02 -26.80
CA LYS A 131 4.69 27.78 -26.62
C LYS A 131 5.28 28.49 -25.40
N ALA A 132 4.45 29.21 -24.63
CA ALA A 132 4.89 29.90 -23.43
C ALA A 132 5.34 28.89 -22.35
N ARG A 133 6.47 29.19 -21.70
CA ARG A 133 7.02 28.39 -20.58
C ARG A 133 6.28 28.62 -19.25
N ASP A 134 5.44 29.65 -19.18
CA ASP A 134 4.66 30.00 -18.01
C ASP A 134 3.25 30.43 -18.44
N PHE A 135 2.30 30.48 -17.51
CA PHE A 135 0.93 30.89 -17.82
C PHE A 135 0.89 32.34 -18.31
N ASP A 136 0.48 32.56 -19.56
CA ASP A 136 0.37 33.90 -20.13
C ASP A 136 -0.99 34.53 -19.81
N ALA A 137 -0.97 35.53 -18.93
CA ALA A 137 -2.18 36.25 -18.52
C ALA A 137 -2.86 37.01 -19.68
N ASN A 138 -2.14 37.40 -20.73
CA ASN A 138 -2.74 38.05 -21.90
C ASN A 138 -3.52 37.05 -22.74
N GLU A 139 -2.93 35.87 -22.99
CA GLU A 139 -3.58 34.79 -23.75
C GLU A 139 -4.86 34.33 -23.05
N ILE A 140 -4.78 34.01 -21.75
CA ILE A 140 -5.94 33.55 -20.95
C ILE A 140 -7.04 34.62 -20.89
N VAL A 141 -6.68 35.90 -20.83
CA VAL A 141 -7.67 36.99 -20.86
C VAL A 141 -8.27 37.17 -22.24
N SER A 142 -7.51 36.96 -23.31
CA SER A 142 -8.01 37.07 -24.69
C SER A 142 -9.02 35.97 -25.05
N THR A 143 -8.95 34.81 -24.40
CA THR A 143 -9.93 33.72 -24.54
C THR A 143 -11.17 33.91 -23.68
N PHE A 144 -11.18 34.89 -22.78
CA PHE A 144 -12.30 35.15 -21.89
C PHE A 144 -13.45 35.84 -22.66
N GLY A 145 -14.50 35.08 -22.96
CA GLY A 145 -15.69 35.53 -23.71
C GLY A 145 -15.75 35.05 -25.17
N SER A 146 -14.72 34.38 -25.67
CA SER A 146 -14.65 33.82 -27.02
C SER A 146 -14.93 32.30 -26.99
N ASN A 147 -16.21 31.91 -27.02
CA ASN A 147 -16.75 30.55 -27.24
C ASN A 147 -15.89 29.36 -26.74
N GLY A 148 -15.27 29.46 -25.56
CA GLY A 148 -14.64 28.31 -24.90
C GLY A 148 -13.27 27.87 -25.43
N LYS A 149 -12.46 28.74 -26.07
CA LYS A 149 -11.05 28.39 -26.34
C LYS A 149 -10.27 28.23 -25.03
N VAL A 150 -9.70 27.05 -24.83
CA VAL A 150 -8.95 26.67 -23.63
C VAL A 150 -7.46 26.56 -23.96
N MET A 151 -6.62 27.33 -23.26
CA MET A 151 -5.16 27.34 -23.51
C MET A 151 -4.47 26.13 -22.88
N TYR A 152 -3.55 25.51 -23.62
CA TYR A 152 -2.72 24.39 -23.18
C TYR A 152 -1.25 24.79 -23.16
N TYR A 153 -0.59 24.66 -22.01
CA TYR A 153 0.79 25.11 -21.77
C TYR A 153 1.75 23.93 -21.54
N PRO A 154 2.17 23.18 -22.58
CA PRO A 154 2.96 21.95 -22.44
C PRO A 154 4.28 22.15 -21.67
N TYR A 155 5.04 23.21 -21.97
CA TYR A 155 6.30 23.51 -21.29
C TYR A 155 6.13 23.83 -19.79
N LYS A 156 4.96 24.36 -19.42
CA LYS A 156 4.62 24.60 -18.02
C LYS A 156 4.24 23.30 -17.32
N MET A 157 3.43 22.46 -17.97
CA MET A 157 3.10 21.12 -17.46
C MET A 157 4.34 20.24 -17.32
N LEU A 158 5.34 20.42 -18.19
CA LEU A 158 6.63 19.74 -18.10
C LEU A 158 7.38 20.06 -16.79
N GLU A 159 7.29 21.30 -16.29
CA GLU A 159 7.84 21.65 -14.96
C GLU A 159 7.22 20.79 -13.86
N PHE A 160 5.89 20.63 -13.93
CA PHE A 160 5.09 19.94 -12.92
C PHE A 160 5.17 18.43 -13.01
N ALA A 161 5.32 17.85 -14.19
CA ALA A 161 5.47 16.40 -14.34
C ALA A 161 6.82 15.89 -13.81
N PHE A 162 7.87 16.73 -13.84
CA PHE A 162 9.24 16.34 -13.50
C PHE A 162 9.81 17.04 -12.26
N GLY A 163 9.00 17.83 -11.52
CA GLY A 163 9.43 18.54 -10.32
C GLY A 163 10.56 19.55 -10.56
N ARG A 164 10.54 20.22 -11.71
CA ARG A 164 11.59 21.18 -12.13
C ARG A 164 11.07 22.61 -12.13
N VAL A 165 11.99 23.56 -12.33
CA VAL A 165 11.65 24.96 -12.62
C VAL A 165 12.44 25.41 -13.82
N GLY A 166 11.75 26.00 -14.80
CA GLY A 166 12.37 26.58 -15.97
C GLY A 166 13.23 27.78 -15.61
N SER A 167 14.49 27.72 -16.01
CA SER A 167 15.43 28.83 -15.95
C SER A 167 15.15 29.77 -17.13
N ARG A 168 14.99 31.07 -16.82
CA ARG A 168 14.80 32.12 -17.84
C ARG A 168 16.09 32.50 -18.55
N GLU A 169 17.25 32.16 -17.98
CA GLU A 169 18.56 32.62 -18.46
C GLU A 169 19.18 31.70 -19.51
N ASP A 170 19.02 30.38 -19.36
CA ASP A 170 19.68 29.36 -20.20
C ASP A 170 18.69 28.36 -20.83
N GLY A 171 17.39 28.52 -20.58
CA GLY A 171 16.36 27.64 -21.15
C GLY A 171 16.35 26.22 -20.57
N THR A 172 17.12 25.94 -19.52
CA THR A 172 17.18 24.63 -18.85
C THR A 172 16.12 24.48 -17.76
N TYR A 173 15.83 23.26 -17.35
CA TYR A 173 14.92 22.90 -16.26
C TYR A 173 15.71 22.46 -15.03
N LYS A 174 16.07 23.43 -14.21
CA LYS A 174 16.90 23.22 -13.03
C LYS A 174 16.08 22.51 -11.95
N ARG A 175 16.74 21.58 -11.26
CA ARG A 175 16.20 20.99 -10.03
C ARG A 175 16.31 22.05 -8.95
N THR A 176 15.18 22.56 -8.49
CA THR A 176 15.13 23.65 -7.51
C THR A 176 14.39 23.23 -6.24
N SER A 177 13.75 22.06 -6.25
CA SER A 177 13.05 21.55 -5.09
C SER A 177 13.69 20.27 -4.57
N ASP A 178 13.92 20.25 -3.25
CA ASP A 178 14.14 19.03 -2.47
C ASP A 178 12.82 18.27 -2.26
N ALA A 179 11.71 18.73 -2.87
CA ALA A 179 10.42 18.08 -2.73
C ALA A 179 10.46 16.73 -3.43
N LYS A 180 10.28 15.68 -2.64
CA LYS A 180 10.40 14.30 -3.09
C LYS A 180 9.04 13.62 -3.32
N SER A 181 7.95 14.39 -3.22
CA SER A 181 6.57 13.95 -3.52
C SER A 181 5.79 15.08 -4.20
N TRP A 182 4.68 14.73 -4.85
CA TRP A 182 3.78 15.71 -5.47
C TRP A 182 3.21 16.68 -4.44
N GLU A 183 2.77 16.21 -3.26
CA GLU A 183 2.14 17.05 -2.24
C GLU A 183 3.11 18.10 -1.70
N LEU A 184 4.36 17.70 -1.44
CA LEU A 184 5.42 18.61 -1.01
C LEU A 184 5.77 19.61 -2.12
N TYR A 185 5.81 19.15 -3.37
CA TYR A 185 6.10 20.02 -4.51
C TYR A 185 4.96 21.02 -4.75
N TRP A 186 3.71 20.56 -4.61
CA TRP A 186 2.52 21.41 -4.67
C TRP A 186 2.59 22.52 -3.64
N GLU A 187 2.74 22.17 -2.35
CA GLU A 187 2.73 23.14 -1.25
C GLU A 187 3.94 24.10 -1.31
N LYS A 188 5.13 23.61 -1.66
CA LYS A 188 6.35 24.44 -1.67
C LYS A 188 6.52 25.27 -2.94
N GLN A 189 6.05 24.81 -4.10
CA GLN A 189 6.43 25.38 -5.41
C GLN A 189 5.26 25.69 -6.34
N VAL A 190 4.24 24.82 -6.43
CA VAL A 190 3.17 24.97 -7.43
C VAL A 190 2.08 25.92 -6.96
N LYS A 191 1.62 25.77 -5.72
CA LYS A 191 0.47 26.50 -5.14
C LYS A 191 0.64 28.01 -5.23
N SER A 192 1.81 28.53 -4.84
CA SER A 192 2.12 29.96 -4.90
C SER A 192 2.15 30.50 -6.33
N LYS A 193 2.65 29.72 -7.29
CA LYS A 193 2.66 30.09 -8.72
C LYS A 193 1.25 30.12 -9.31
N ILE A 194 0.41 29.14 -8.99
CA ILE A 194 -1.00 29.10 -9.41
C ILE A 194 -1.77 30.28 -8.79
N GLU A 195 -1.60 30.51 -7.49
CA GLU A 195 -2.22 31.64 -6.80
C GLU A 195 -1.81 32.98 -7.40
N ALA A 196 -0.50 33.18 -7.66
CA ALA A 196 0.01 34.39 -8.29
C ALA A 196 -0.57 34.60 -9.69
N SER A 197 -0.70 33.53 -10.49
CA SER A 197 -1.28 33.57 -11.83
C SER A 197 -2.76 33.96 -11.78
N CYS A 198 -3.55 33.31 -10.92
CA CYS A 198 -4.94 33.66 -10.69
C CYS A 198 -5.09 35.12 -10.26
N LYS A 199 -4.33 35.58 -9.26
CA LYS A 199 -4.39 36.98 -8.78
C LYS A 199 -4.05 37.97 -9.90
N LYS A 200 -2.98 37.71 -10.67
CA LYS A 200 -2.57 38.57 -11.79
C LYS A 200 -3.68 38.71 -12.84
N ILE A 201 -4.32 37.60 -13.22
CA ILE A 201 -5.37 37.60 -14.24
C ILE A 201 -6.64 38.26 -13.72
N ILE A 202 -7.11 37.88 -12.52
CA ILE A 202 -8.32 38.47 -11.91
C ILE A 202 -8.15 39.98 -11.78
N TRP A 203 -7.03 40.45 -11.25
CA TRP A 203 -6.75 41.87 -11.11
C TRP A 203 -6.83 42.58 -12.45
N LYS A 204 -6.14 42.05 -13.47
CA LYS A 204 -6.13 42.64 -14.81
C LYS A 204 -7.54 42.75 -15.39
N VAL A 205 -8.35 41.69 -15.32
CA VAL A 205 -9.71 41.68 -15.88
C VAL A 205 -10.64 42.64 -15.12
N PHE A 206 -10.59 42.63 -13.79
CA PHE A 206 -11.42 43.51 -12.96
C PHE A 206 -11.04 44.98 -13.12
N SER A 207 -9.74 45.29 -13.24
CA SER A 207 -9.27 46.65 -13.53
C SER A 207 -9.72 47.12 -14.91
N GLN A 208 -9.62 46.28 -15.94
CA GLN A 208 -10.08 46.61 -17.31
C GLN A 208 -11.59 46.86 -17.38
N LYS A 209 -12.37 46.18 -16.55
CA LYS A 209 -13.83 46.40 -16.43
C LYS A 209 -14.22 47.52 -15.46
N GLY A 210 -13.27 48.19 -14.83
CA GLY A 210 -13.54 49.27 -13.87
C GLY A 210 -14.21 48.81 -12.57
N LEU A 211 -14.13 47.51 -12.23
CA LEU A 211 -14.82 46.91 -11.07
C LEU A 211 -14.06 47.07 -9.75
N ILE A 212 -12.80 47.50 -9.80
CA ILE A 212 -11.97 47.72 -8.61
C ILE A 212 -12.38 49.01 -7.88
N GLY A 213 -12.54 50.11 -8.63
CA GLY A 213 -12.83 51.43 -8.06
C GLY A 213 -14.17 51.51 -7.31
N LYS A 214 -14.22 52.33 -6.25
CA LYS A 214 -15.40 52.54 -5.38
C LYS A 214 -15.98 51.25 -4.76
N LYS A 215 -15.18 50.17 -4.62
CA LYS A 215 -15.64 48.85 -4.12
C LYS A 215 -16.72 48.19 -5.00
N GLY A 216 -16.72 48.46 -6.31
CA GLY A 216 -17.67 47.89 -7.28
C GLY A 216 -17.69 46.35 -7.32
N TYR A 217 -16.58 45.72 -6.94
CA TYR A 217 -16.45 44.26 -6.81
C TYR A 217 -17.37 43.63 -5.75
N LYS A 218 -18.00 44.42 -4.87
CA LYS A 218 -18.92 43.92 -3.84
C LYS A 218 -20.35 43.67 -4.33
N SER A 219 -20.68 44.05 -5.57
CA SER A 219 -22.01 43.83 -6.14
C SER A 219 -22.26 42.36 -6.47
N LYS A 220 -23.53 41.94 -6.49
CA LYS A 220 -23.93 40.58 -6.88
C LYS A 220 -23.47 40.22 -8.30
N ASP A 221 -23.55 41.18 -9.22
CA ASP A 221 -23.13 40.98 -10.62
C ASP A 221 -21.62 40.78 -10.74
N SER A 222 -20.82 41.55 -10.00
CA SER A 222 -19.37 41.36 -9.93
C SER A 222 -19.00 39.99 -9.37
N MET A 223 -19.78 39.45 -8.43
CA MET A 223 -19.55 38.12 -7.87
C MET A 223 -19.92 36.99 -8.83
N SER A 224 -21.02 37.14 -9.57
CA SER A 224 -21.38 36.20 -10.65
C SER A 224 -20.33 36.21 -11.77
N PHE A 225 -19.83 37.40 -12.10
CA PHE A 225 -18.73 37.57 -13.04
C PHE A 225 -17.44 36.92 -12.55
N LEU A 226 -17.10 37.10 -11.27
CA LEU A 226 -15.97 36.42 -10.64
C LEU A 226 -16.09 34.90 -10.75
N ASP A 227 -17.26 34.33 -10.49
CA ASP A 227 -17.49 32.89 -10.58
C ASP A 227 -17.23 32.36 -12.00
N THR A 228 -17.68 33.11 -13.02
CA THR A 228 -17.39 32.80 -14.43
C THR A 228 -15.90 32.89 -14.75
N LEU A 229 -15.21 33.90 -14.22
CA LEU A 229 -13.76 34.06 -14.41
C LEU A 229 -12.95 32.97 -13.69
N LEU A 230 -13.37 32.56 -12.49
CA LEU A 230 -12.74 31.49 -11.74
C LEU A 230 -12.90 30.13 -12.44
N ASP A 231 -14.07 29.86 -13.02
CA ASP A 231 -14.29 28.68 -13.86
C ASP A 231 -13.41 28.71 -15.12
N HIS A 232 -13.31 29.88 -15.78
CA HIS A 232 -12.40 30.06 -16.92
C HIS A 232 -10.93 29.83 -16.55
N LEU A 233 -10.50 30.33 -15.39
CA LEU A 233 -9.14 30.09 -14.86
C LEU A 233 -8.90 28.62 -14.58
N TYR A 234 -9.84 27.95 -13.91
CA TYR A 234 -9.77 26.51 -13.70
C TYR A 234 -9.59 25.76 -15.03
N LYS A 235 -10.36 26.12 -16.06
CA LYS A 235 -10.31 25.50 -17.38
C LYS A 235 -9.03 25.79 -18.17
N ASN A 236 -8.37 26.93 -17.97
CA ASN A 236 -7.15 27.29 -18.70
C ASN A 236 -5.85 26.92 -17.98
N LEU A 237 -5.90 26.65 -16.67
CA LEU A 237 -4.72 26.28 -15.89
C LEU A 237 -4.53 24.76 -15.77
N THR A 238 -5.58 23.96 -16.01
CA THR A 238 -5.57 22.49 -15.87
C THR A 238 -5.30 21.64 -17.13
N PRO A 239 -5.37 22.15 -18.38
CA PRO A 239 -5.15 21.33 -19.57
C PRO A 239 -3.77 20.67 -19.57
N CYS A 240 -3.76 19.35 -19.76
CA CYS A 240 -2.56 18.54 -19.80
C CYS A 240 -2.81 17.29 -20.64
N ILE A 241 -1.80 16.91 -21.43
CA ILE A 241 -1.72 15.61 -22.13
C ILE A 241 -0.37 15.01 -21.72
N LEU A 242 -0.40 14.17 -20.70
CA LEU A 242 0.77 13.51 -20.13
C LEU A 242 0.95 12.14 -20.78
N THR A 243 2.07 11.92 -21.45
CA THR A 243 2.46 10.59 -21.92
C THR A 243 3.05 9.82 -20.75
N ILE A 244 2.28 8.87 -20.22
CA ILE A 244 2.74 7.99 -19.13
C ILE A 244 3.75 6.98 -19.67
N SER A 245 3.47 6.38 -20.82
CA SER A 245 4.35 5.41 -21.48
C SER A 245 4.07 5.31 -22.98
N MET A 246 5.13 5.16 -23.78
CA MET A 246 5.15 4.82 -25.20
C MET A 246 6.22 3.76 -25.42
N SER A 247 5.88 2.51 -25.12
CA SER A 247 6.86 1.41 -25.03
C SER A 247 7.09 0.74 -26.39
N ARG A 248 8.34 0.34 -26.66
CA ARG A 248 8.76 -0.38 -27.87
C ARG A 248 9.66 -1.58 -27.55
N THR A 249 9.78 -2.51 -28.49
CA THR A 249 10.71 -3.65 -28.42
C THR A 249 12.17 -3.20 -28.47
N ARG A 250 13.08 -4.08 -28.07
CA ARG A 250 14.54 -3.86 -28.05
C ARG A 250 15.14 -3.39 -29.38
N GLU A 251 14.62 -3.87 -30.50
CA GLU A 251 15.08 -3.48 -31.85
C GLU A 251 14.48 -2.13 -32.31
N GLY A 252 13.54 -1.56 -31.53
CA GLY A 252 12.88 -0.28 -31.82
C GLY A 252 11.75 -0.37 -32.85
N ASP A 253 11.58 -1.52 -33.49
CA ASP A 253 10.71 -1.69 -34.66
C ASP A 253 9.22 -1.92 -34.31
N GLU A 254 8.90 -2.47 -33.13
CA GLU A 254 7.51 -2.76 -32.74
C GLU A 254 7.09 -1.99 -31.48
N TYR A 255 5.86 -1.45 -31.50
CA TYR A 255 5.23 -0.86 -30.32
C TYR A 255 4.69 -1.94 -29.40
N LEU A 256 4.90 -1.77 -28.09
CA LEU A 256 4.37 -2.66 -27.05
C LEU A 256 3.09 -2.11 -26.44
N GLY A 257 2.98 -0.79 -26.32
CA GLY A 257 1.77 -0.13 -25.86
C GLY A 257 1.98 1.37 -25.65
N PHE A 258 0.86 2.09 -25.54
CA PHE A 258 0.84 3.49 -25.16
C PHE A 258 -0.12 3.73 -24.00
N LYS A 259 0.16 4.76 -23.20
CA LYS A 259 -0.74 5.28 -22.17
C LYS A 259 -0.60 6.80 -22.08
N TYR A 260 -1.71 7.48 -22.32
CA TYR A 260 -1.84 8.93 -22.19
C TYR A 260 -2.82 9.25 -21.06
N ARG A 261 -2.44 10.22 -20.22
CA ARG A 261 -3.29 10.77 -19.17
C ARG A 261 -3.66 12.19 -19.53
N CYS A 262 -4.95 12.44 -19.68
CA CYS A 262 -5.45 13.71 -20.20
C CYS A 262 -6.41 14.35 -19.20
N THR A 263 -6.38 15.68 -19.13
CA THR A 263 -7.51 16.43 -18.58
C THR A 263 -8.64 16.42 -19.62
N ASP A 264 -9.86 16.05 -19.25
CA ASP A 264 -11.07 16.12 -20.09
C ASP A 264 -12.15 16.94 -19.38
N LEU A 265 -12.07 18.25 -19.53
CA LEU A 265 -12.96 19.19 -18.83
C LEU A 265 -14.38 19.21 -19.40
N GLY A 266 -14.55 18.75 -20.65
CA GLY A 266 -15.81 18.80 -21.39
C GLY A 266 -16.55 17.47 -21.47
N HIS A 267 -15.98 16.40 -20.89
CA HIS A 267 -16.42 15.02 -21.11
C HIS A 267 -16.50 14.67 -22.60
N ALA A 268 -15.52 15.19 -23.36
CA ALA A 268 -15.46 15.02 -24.81
C ALA A 268 -14.88 13.65 -25.20
N ILE A 269 -14.14 13.01 -24.30
CA ILE A 269 -13.59 11.68 -24.54
C ILE A 269 -14.64 10.61 -24.18
N PRO A 270 -15.04 9.75 -25.13
CA PRO A 270 -15.93 8.63 -24.83
C PRO A 270 -15.22 7.63 -23.90
N LEU A 271 -15.96 7.13 -22.90
CA LEU A 271 -15.44 6.12 -21.95
C LEU A 271 -15.38 4.71 -22.53
N ASP A 272 -16.00 4.48 -23.67
CA ASP A 272 -15.93 3.21 -24.39
C ASP A 272 -14.61 3.07 -25.18
N PRO A 273 -14.32 1.90 -25.77
CA PRO A 273 -13.06 1.68 -26.49
C PRO A 273 -12.92 2.41 -27.84
N SER A 274 -13.88 3.25 -28.26
CA SER A 274 -13.86 3.90 -29.58
C SER A 274 -12.67 4.82 -29.82
N LEU A 275 -12.26 5.62 -28.83
CA LEU A 275 -11.09 6.50 -28.98
C LEU A 275 -9.78 5.69 -29.04
N PRO A 276 -9.49 4.75 -28.11
CA PRO A 276 -8.35 3.85 -28.26
C PRO A 276 -8.30 3.13 -29.61
N LYS A 277 -9.46 2.65 -30.09
CA LYS A 277 -9.57 2.05 -31.42
C LYS A 277 -9.21 3.03 -32.52
N ARG A 278 -9.77 4.24 -32.50
CA ARG A 278 -9.46 5.30 -33.49
C ARG A 278 -7.97 5.62 -33.52
N LEU A 279 -7.33 5.74 -32.36
CA LEU A 279 -5.89 5.98 -32.27
C LEU A 279 -5.10 4.84 -32.92
N VAL A 280 -5.46 3.57 -32.66
CA VAL A 280 -4.79 2.43 -33.30
C VAL A 280 -5.00 2.42 -34.81
N ASP A 281 -6.23 2.61 -35.27
CA ASP A 281 -6.60 2.57 -36.69
C ASP A 281 -5.92 3.70 -37.50
N GLU A 282 -5.95 4.93 -36.98
CA GLU A 282 -5.44 6.12 -37.67
C GLU A 282 -3.96 6.38 -37.41
N CYS A 283 -3.44 6.11 -36.20
CA CYS A 283 -2.06 6.44 -35.82
C CYS A 283 -1.08 5.26 -35.90
N PHE A 284 -1.57 4.03 -35.79
CA PHE A 284 -0.73 2.83 -35.75
C PHE A 284 -1.09 1.85 -36.89
N ASN A 285 -1.61 2.37 -38.01
CA ASN A 285 -1.95 1.60 -39.22
C ASN A 285 -2.91 0.42 -38.96
N GLY A 286 -3.79 0.52 -37.96
CA GLY A 286 -4.71 -0.56 -37.57
C GLY A 286 -4.01 -1.78 -36.97
N ASN A 287 -2.74 -1.66 -36.57
CA ASN A 287 -2.02 -2.74 -35.90
C ASN A 287 -2.60 -2.92 -34.49
N ILE A 288 -3.48 -3.90 -34.30
CA ILE A 288 -4.05 -4.20 -32.98
C ILE A 288 -2.98 -4.78 -32.05
N GLY A 289 -1.93 -5.39 -32.61
CA GLY A 289 -0.87 -6.08 -31.88
C GLY A 289 -1.08 -7.59 -31.82
N SER A 290 -0.66 -8.22 -30.73
CA SER A 290 -0.78 -9.65 -30.48
C SER A 290 -2.24 -10.10 -30.36
N SER A 291 -2.49 -11.40 -30.48
CA SER A 291 -3.85 -11.96 -30.51
C SER A 291 -4.68 -11.72 -29.25
N ASP A 292 -4.02 -11.42 -28.13
CA ASP A 292 -4.61 -11.10 -26.82
C ASP A 292 -4.75 -9.59 -26.58
N ALA A 293 -4.33 -8.75 -27.53
CA ALA A 293 -4.56 -7.32 -27.48
C ALA A 293 -6.05 -7.01 -27.66
N VAL A 294 -6.58 -6.20 -26.75
CA VAL A 294 -7.97 -5.75 -26.77
C VAL A 294 -8.02 -4.24 -26.60
N TYR A 295 -8.96 -3.61 -27.29
CA TYR A 295 -9.22 -2.19 -27.06
C TYR A 295 -9.80 -2.01 -25.66
N GLU A 296 -9.02 -1.39 -24.78
CA GLU A 296 -9.46 -1.09 -23.42
C GLU A 296 -10.38 0.14 -23.43
N SER A 297 -11.38 0.15 -22.54
CA SER A 297 -12.15 1.36 -22.26
C SER A 297 -11.27 2.44 -21.65
N VAL A 298 -11.60 3.70 -21.92
CA VAL A 298 -10.95 4.85 -21.27
C VAL A 298 -11.26 4.82 -19.76
N VAL A 299 -10.23 4.97 -18.94
CA VAL A 299 -10.34 4.83 -17.48
C VAL A 299 -10.47 6.20 -16.81
N PRO A 300 -11.63 6.54 -16.19
CA PRO A 300 -11.76 7.78 -15.44
C PRO A 300 -11.04 7.68 -14.08
N LEU A 301 -10.21 8.67 -13.76
CA LEU A 301 -9.41 8.68 -12.52
C LEU A 301 -10.00 9.51 -11.38
N MET A 302 -11.07 10.27 -11.64
CA MET A 302 -11.81 11.03 -10.62
C MET A 302 -13.26 10.54 -10.54
N PRO A 303 -13.62 9.69 -9.56
CA PRO A 303 -15.02 9.32 -9.32
C PRO A 303 -15.74 10.34 -8.42
N GLY A 304 -16.91 10.84 -8.83
CA GLY A 304 -17.78 11.68 -8.00
C GLY A 304 -18.98 12.31 -8.73
N ASN A 305 -19.88 12.94 -7.96
CA ASN A 305 -21.13 13.62 -8.40
C ASN A 305 -20.94 14.83 -9.36
N GLU A 306 -19.71 15.13 -9.79
CA GLU A 306 -19.38 16.30 -10.64
C GLU A 306 -18.90 15.92 -12.06
N GLY A 307 -18.85 14.62 -12.40
CA GLY A 307 -18.27 14.15 -13.67
C GLY A 307 -16.75 13.91 -13.60
N TYR A 308 -16.19 13.21 -14.59
CA TYR A 308 -14.77 12.86 -14.66
C TYR A 308 -13.97 13.93 -15.41
N TYR A 309 -12.86 14.42 -14.82
CA TYR A 309 -12.01 15.46 -15.43
C TYR A 309 -10.62 14.99 -15.82
N VAL A 310 -10.22 13.79 -15.41
CA VAL A 310 -8.93 13.19 -15.75
C VAL A 310 -9.18 11.76 -16.17
N VAL A 311 -8.64 11.39 -17.33
CA VAL A 311 -8.85 10.08 -17.96
C VAL A 311 -7.53 9.49 -18.44
N ASP A 312 -7.40 8.17 -18.34
CA ASP A 312 -6.33 7.39 -18.95
C ASP A 312 -6.84 6.76 -20.26
N ILE A 313 -6.14 7.04 -21.35
CA ILE A 313 -6.34 6.45 -22.68
C ILE A 313 -5.15 5.53 -22.92
N GLN A 314 -5.41 4.24 -23.17
CA GLN A 314 -4.33 3.27 -23.33
C GLN A 314 -4.68 2.18 -24.35
N HIS A 315 -3.63 1.66 -24.98
CA HIS A 315 -3.69 0.44 -25.76
C HIS A 315 -2.39 -0.34 -25.55
N LYS A 316 -2.50 -1.66 -25.43
CA LYS A 316 -1.34 -2.54 -25.30
C LYS A 316 -1.31 -3.45 -26.52
N PHE A 317 -0.40 -3.16 -27.44
CA PHE A 317 -0.16 -4.02 -28.61
C PHE A 317 0.39 -5.38 -28.19
N ASN A 318 1.16 -5.43 -27.10
CA ASN A 318 1.56 -6.68 -26.48
C ASN A 318 1.27 -6.60 -24.97
N PRO A 319 0.03 -6.93 -24.53
CA PRO A 319 -0.36 -6.83 -23.13
C PRO A 319 0.52 -7.64 -22.19
N GLN A 320 0.99 -8.81 -22.65
CA GLN A 320 1.88 -9.68 -21.87
C GLN A 320 3.19 -8.98 -21.54
N MET A 321 3.87 -8.42 -22.55
CA MET A 321 5.15 -7.74 -22.34
C MET A 321 5.02 -6.45 -21.54
N VAL A 322 4.03 -5.60 -21.85
CA VAL A 322 3.81 -4.33 -21.13
C VAL A 322 3.57 -4.58 -19.63
N ASN A 323 2.80 -5.61 -19.30
CA ASN A 323 2.51 -5.93 -17.91
C ASN A 323 3.65 -6.69 -17.23
N ALA A 324 4.65 -7.20 -17.96
CA ALA A 324 5.70 -8.07 -17.41
C ALA A 324 6.91 -7.31 -16.82
N SER A 325 7.10 -6.03 -17.12
CA SER A 325 8.25 -5.23 -16.64
C SER A 325 8.46 -5.32 -15.11
N PRO A 326 9.67 -5.63 -14.61
CA PRO A 326 9.93 -5.76 -13.19
C PRO A 326 9.75 -4.42 -12.47
N LEU A 327 9.05 -4.43 -11.34
CA LEU A 327 8.81 -3.26 -10.51
C LEU A 327 9.36 -3.53 -9.11
N PHE A 328 10.56 -3.02 -8.78
CA PHE A 328 11.20 -3.36 -7.51
C PHE A 328 10.56 -2.63 -6.31
N ALA A 329 10.35 -3.32 -5.19
CA ALA A 329 9.63 -2.75 -4.04
C ALA A 329 10.35 -1.55 -3.40
N TYR A 330 11.68 -1.53 -3.43
CA TYR A 330 12.46 -0.44 -2.83
C TYR A 330 12.18 0.93 -3.48
N THR A 331 11.75 0.97 -4.76
CA THR A 331 11.39 2.24 -5.41
C THR A 331 10.11 2.81 -4.82
N ALA A 332 9.11 1.96 -4.58
CA ALA A 332 7.87 2.33 -3.91
C ALA A 332 8.12 2.75 -2.46
N LEU A 333 8.97 2.01 -1.73
CA LEU A 333 9.39 2.36 -0.38
C LEU A 333 10.04 3.75 -0.34
N ASN A 334 11.00 4.00 -1.23
CA ASN A 334 11.64 5.31 -1.35
C ASN A 334 10.62 6.41 -1.62
N ALA A 335 9.69 6.21 -2.56
CA ALA A 335 8.66 7.19 -2.90
C ALA A 335 7.76 7.54 -1.70
N LEU A 336 7.31 6.54 -0.94
CA LEU A 336 6.46 6.76 0.24
C LEU A 336 7.23 7.44 1.38
N ALA A 337 8.44 6.98 1.69
CA ALA A 337 9.29 7.57 2.73
C ALA A 337 9.63 9.04 2.40
N ASN A 338 9.94 9.31 1.13
CA ASN A 338 10.16 10.64 0.59
C ASN A 338 8.94 11.57 0.69
N SER A 339 7.73 10.99 0.73
CA SER A 339 6.47 11.69 0.94
C SER A 339 6.13 11.89 2.43
N GLY A 340 7.02 11.51 3.35
CA GLY A 340 6.78 11.56 4.79
C GLY A 340 5.73 10.55 5.28
N LYS A 341 5.39 9.54 4.47
CA LYS A 341 4.46 8.46 4.86
C LYS A 341 5.23 7.41 5.66
N THR A 342 4.74 7.09 6.86
CA THR A 342 5.28 5.99 7.68
C THR A 342 4.82 4.66 7.12
N ILE A 343 5.75 3.70 7.01
CA ILE A 343 5.44 2.33 6.63
C ILE A 343 5.21 1.52 7.91
N SER A 344 4.12 0.76 7.94
CA SER A 344 3.74 -0.12 9.04
C SER A 344 2.82 -1.23 8.50
N TRP A 345 2.39 -2.14 9.36
CA TRP A 345 1.40 -3.16 9.01
C TRP A 345 0.10 -2.57 8.45
N ASP A 346 -0.32 -1.39 8.95
CA ASP A 346 -1.50 -0.65 8.48
C ASP A 346 -1.22 0.29 7.30
N ALA A 347 0.00 0.25 6.76
CA ALA A 347 0.43 0.97 5.56
C ALA A 347 1.41 0.11 4.72
N LEU A 348 1.16 -1.19 4.69
CA LEU A 348 2.01 -2.21 4.04
C LEU A 348 2.03 -1.99 2.53
N ILE A 349 3.20 -2.11 1.89
CA ILE A 349 3.36 -1.97 0.44
C ILE A 349 3.18 -3.34 -0.21
N LEU A 350 2.20 -3.48 -1.11
CA LEU A 350 1.92 -4.76 -1.76
C LEU A 350 2.27 -4.78 -3.26
N GLY A 351 1.98 -3.70 -3.98
CA GLY A 351 2.15 -3.68 -5.43
C GLY A 351 1.71 -2.38 -6.11
N LYS A 352 1.58 -2.42 -7.43
CA LYS A 352 1.07 -1.32 -8.27
C LYS A 352 -0.34 -1.63 -8.75
N ARG A 353 -1.25 -0.66 -8.66
CA ARG A 353 -2.61 -0.74 -9.21
C ARG A 353 -2.66 -0.47 -10.71
N ASP A 354 -3.82 -0.70 -11.32
CA ASP A 354 -4.09 -0.35 -12.74
C ASP A 354 -4.00 1.17 -13.02
N ASP A 355 -4.25 2.02 -12.01
CA ASP A 355 -4.12 3.49 -12.09
C ASP A 355 -2.68 3.98 -11.87
N ASP A 356 -1.72 3.05 -11.75
CA ASP A 356 -0.30 3.24 -11.50
C ASP A 356 0.09 3.72 -10.09
N SER A 357 -0.88 3.89 -9.20
CA SER A 357 -0.59 4.22 -7.81
C SER A 357 -0.06 3.03 -7.02
N ILE A 358 0.70 3.32 -5.97
CA ILE A 358 1.15 2.31 -5.02
C ILE A 358 -0.06 1.76 -4.24
N LEU A 359 -0.27 0.45 -4.33
CA LEU A 359 -1.21 -0.29 -3.50
C LEU A 359 -0.63 -0.47 -2.10
N THR A 360 -1.19 0.26 -1.14
CA THR A 360 -1.01 0.00 0.28
C THR A 360 -2.20 -0.69 0.93
N VAL A 361 -1.94 -1.51 1.93
CA VAL A 361 -2.93 -2.27 2.71
C VAL A 361 -3.07 -1.65 4.10
N GLY A 362 -4.29 -1.61 4.63
CA GLY A 362 -4.56 -1.17 6.00
C GLY A 362 -5.95 -0.60 6.21
N ALA A 363 -6.19 -0.01 7.38
CA ALA A 363 -7.48 0.55 7.74
C ALA A 363 -7.96 1.62 6.73
N GLY A 364 -9.21 1.49 6.27
CA GLY A 364 -9.81 2.41 5.29
C GLY A 364 -9.28 2.28 3.85
N LYS A 365 -8.43 1.27 3.57
CA LYS A 365 -7.93 0.96 2.22
C LYS A 365 -8.77 -0.11 1.53
N SER A 366 -8.45 -0.37 0.26
CA SER A 366 -9.12 -1.37 -0.57
C SER A 366 -8.91 -2.81 -0.07
N ILE A 367 -7.74 -3.06 0.54
CA ILE A 367 -7.40 -4.30 1.24
C ILE A 367 -7.14 -3.93 2.70
N ASN A 368 -7.70 -4.70 3.63
CA ASN A 368 -7.48 -4.50 5.05
C ASN A 368 -7.40 -5.84 5.78
N PHE A 369 -6.21 -6.21 6.23
CA PHE A 369 -5.98 -7.45 6.96
C PHE A 369 -6.65 -7.46 8.34
N SER A 370 -6.95 -6.33 8.98
CA SER A 370 -7.74 -6.36 10.22
C SER A 370 -9.23 -6.72 10.03
N LYS A 371 -9.72 -6.84 8.80
CA LYS A 371 -11.13 -7.20 8.53
C LYS A 371 -11.36 -8.68 8.20
N ASN A 372 -10.32 -9.39 7.78
CA ASN A 372 -10.36 -10.80 7.43
C ASN A 372 -9.25 -11.49 8.20
N PHE A 373 -9.48 -12.71 8.67
CA PHE A 373 -8.50 -13.43 9.48
C PHE A 373 -7.66 -14.40 8.65
N MET A 374 -8.30 -15.06 7.69
CA MET A 374 -7.69 -16.01 6.77
C MET A 374 -7.50 -15.34 5.41
N HIS A 375 -6.27 -15.35 4.90
CA HIS A 375 -5.92 -14.77 3.61
C HIS A 375 -5.43 -15.85 2.66
N TRP A 376 -6.24 -16.21 1.67
CA TRP A 376 -5.92 -17.27 0.72
C TRP A 376 -5.12 -16.70 -0.45
N ILE A 377 -3.96 -17.27 -0.76
CA ILE A 377 -3.14 -16.87 -1.91
C ILE A 377 -3.01 -18.07 -2.84
N ILE A 378 -3.77 -18.06 -3.93
CA ILE A 378 -3.90 -19.18 -4.86
C ILE A 378 -3.37 -18.78 -6.22
N ALA A 379 -2.32 -19.43 -6.68
CA ALA A 379 -1.79 -19.23 -8.03
C ALA A 379 -0.96 -20.43 -8.49
N GLY A 380 -0.82 -20.60 -9.80
CA GLY A 380 0.05 -21.62 -10.39
C GLY A 380 1.52 -21.50 -9.98
N SER A 381 2.30 -22.51 -10.36
CA SER A 381 3.76 -22.49 -10.17
C SER A 381 4.37 -21.30 -10.91
N ARG A 382 5.32 -20.61 -10.26
CA ARG A 382 6.03 -19.44 -10.79
C ARG A 382 5.16 -18.23 -11.19
N SER A 383 3.92 -18.16 -10.73
CA SER A 383 2.98 -17.04 -10.98
C SER A 383 3.16 -15.84 -10.05
N GLY A 384 4.22 -15.80 -9.23
CA GLY A 384 4.51 -14.67 -8.33
C GLY A 384 4.02 -14.83 -6.88
N LYS A 385 3.62 -16.03 -6.44
CA LYS A 385 3.21 -16.28 -5.03
C LYS A 385 4.29 -15.87 -4.03
N GLY A 386 5.52 -16.37 -4.20
CA GLY A 386 6.64 -16.02 -3.31
C GLY A 386 6.91 -14.52 -3.25
N VAL A 387 6.84 -13.82 -4.39
CA VAL A 387 6.99 -12.36 -4.45
C VAL A 387 5.91 -11.66 -3.62
N MET A 388 4.65 -12.08 -3.74
CA MET A 388 3.57 -11.55 -2.94
C MET A 388 3.79 -11.81 -1.44
N THR A 389 4.22 -13.02 -1.07
CA THR A 389 4.53 -13.40 0.31
C THR A 389 5.67 -12.57 0.89
N LEU A 390 6.75 -12.32 0.13
CA LEU A 390 7.85 -11.47 0.57
C LEU A 390 7.39 -10.04 0.90
N ASN A 391 6.48 -9.44 0.12
CA ASN A 391 5.96 -8.10 0.43
C ASN A 391 5.22 -8.07 1.79
N ILE A 392 4.43 -9.11 2.08
CA ILE A 392 3.71 -9.27 3.34
C ILE A 392 4.68 -9.48 4.50
N LEU A 393 5.62 -10.43 4.34
CA LEU A 393 6.61 -10.75 5.37
C LEU A 393 7.51 -9.56 5.69
N ALA A 394 7.99 -8.83 4.67
CA ALA A 394 8.82 -7.66 4.89
C ALA A 394 8.12 -6.65 5.80
N SER A 395 6.83 -6.39 5.53
CA SER A 395 6.01 -5.46 6.30
C SER A 395 5.74 -5.95 7.73
N ALA A 396 5.48 -7.24 7.91
CA ALA A 396 5.34 -7.86 9.23
C ALA A 396 6.62 -7.69 10.06
N LEU A 397 7.77 -8.01 9.46
CA LEU A 397 9.07 -7.96 10.13
C LEU A 397 9.49 -6.53 10.47
N ALA A 398 9.34 -5.58 9.56
CA ALA A 398 9.63 -4.17 9.86
C ALA A 398 8.69 -3.59 10.93
N SER A 399 7.46 -4.11 11.02
CA SER A 399 6.50 -3.73 12.07
C SER A 399 6.70 -4.49 13.37
N GLY A 400 7.75 -5.29 13.51
CA GLY A 400 8.06 -6.04 14.72
C GLY A 400 7.09 -7.17 15.04
N LYS A 401 6.26 -7.62 14.09
CA LYS A 401 5.30 -8.71 14.31
C LYS A 401 6.00 -10.07 14.35
N PRO A 402 5.69 -10.95 15.33
CA PRO A 402 6.16 -12.34 15.31
C PRO A 402 5.62 -13.08 14.08
N VAL A 403 6.51 -13.75 13.34
CA VAL A 403 6.18 -14.53 12.14
C VAL A 403 6.42 -16.01 12.39
N PHE A 404 5.37 -16.80 12.25
CA PHE A 404 5.38 -18.27 12.26
C PHE A 404 5.26 -18.73 10.81
N TYR A 405 6.16 -19.61 10.38
CA TYR A 405 6.21 -20.02 8.98
C TYR A 405 6.26 -21.55 8.85
N LEU A 406 5.32 -22.10 8.08
CA LEU A 406 5.30 -23.49 7.68
C LEU A 406 5.46 -23.54 6.17
N ASP A 407 6.43 -24.31 5.71
CA ASP A 407 6.70 -24.52 4.30
C ASP A 407 6.75 -26.01 3.98
N ASN A 408 6.24 -26.40 2.82
CA ASN A 408 6.39 -27.76 2.31
C ASN A 408 7.50 -27.84 1.25
N LYS A 409 8.26 -26.76 1.02
CA LYS A 409 9.49 -26.72 0.23
C LYS A 409 10.46 -25.82 0.97
N PRO A 410 11.68 -26.23 1.30
CA PRO A 410 12.46 -25.51 2.30
C PRO A 410 12.96 -24.12 1.89
N ASP A 411 12.59 -23.52 0.74
CA ASP A 411 13.19 -22.29 0.22
C ASP A 411 12.98 -21.08 1.14
N MET A 412 11.74 -20.80 1.57
CA MET A 412 11.47 -19.62 2.41
C MET A 412 11.93 -19.82 3.84
N VAL A 413 11.65 -20.99 4.43
CA VAL A 413 12.11 -21.31 5.80
C VAL A 413 13.63 -21.37 5.86
N SER A 414 14.31 -21.85 4.81
CA SER A 414 15.76 -21.87 4.78
C SER A 414 16.37 -20.47 4.78
N MET A 415 15.80 -19.56 3.99
CA MET A 415 16.19 -18.15 4.07
C MET A 415 15.98 -17.61 5.50
N LEU A 416 14.79 -17.78 6.06
CA LEU A 416 14.42 -17.25 7.37
C LEU A 416 15.23 -17.84 8.54
N ARG A 417 15.62 -19.12 8.47
CA ARG A 417 16.43 -19.83 9.46
C ARG A 417 17.94 -19.59 9.32
N SER A 418 18.38 -19.02 8.21
CA SER A 418 19.80 -18.79 7.92
C SER A 418 20.52 -18.06 9.06
N SER A 419 21.83 -18.28 9.14
CA SER A 419 22.71 -17.63 10.11
C SER A 419 22.68 -16.09 10.02
N GLN A 420 22.43 -15.57 8.81
CA GLN A 420 22.31 -14.16 8.51
C GLN A 420 21.03 -13.54 9.06
N LEU A 421 19.90 -14.26 9.04
CA LEU A 421 18.60 -13.72 9.40
C LEU A 421 18.23 -13.97 10.86
N SER A 422 18.10 -15.22 11.28
CA SER A 422 17.67 -15.57 12.64
C SER A 422 18.73 -16.31 13.45
N GLY A 423 19.77 -16.84 12.81
CA GLY A 423 20.68 -17.75 13.51
C GLY A 423 19.98 -19.03 13.97
N GLY A 424 19.03 -19.53 13.19
CA GLY A 424 18.18 -20.68 13.50
C GLY A 424 17.02 -20.40 14.47
N LYS A 425 16.93 -19.19 15.04
CA LYS A 425 15.93 -18.85 16.07
C LYS A 425 14.69 -18.19 15.47
N ILE A 426 13.87 -19.00 14.83
CA ILE A 426 12.53 -18.66 14.34
C ILE A 426 11.64 -19.90 14.49
N PHE A 427 10.34 -19.71 14.73
CA PHE A 427 9.37 -20.79 14.50
C PHE A 427 9.14 -20.97 12.99
N GLY A 428 10.08 -21.68 12.35
CA GLY A 428 10.05 -22.04 10.94
C GLY A 428 10.16 -23.56 10.79
N VAL A 429 9.14 -24.19 10.23
CA VAL A 429 9.05 -25.64 10.08
C VAL A 429 8.96 -26.01 8.59
N ASN A 430 9.66 -27.07 8.22
CA ASN A 430 9.52 -27.70 6.92
C ASN A 430 8.69 -28.98 7.06
N GLY A 431 7.63 -29.10 6.26
CA GLY A 431 6.82 -30.31 6.14
C GLY A 431 7.23 -31.22 4.99
N ASP A 432 8.26 -30.85 4.23
CA ASP A 432 8.95 -31.69 3.23
C ASP A 432 10.40 -31.20 3.07
N TYR A 433 11.25 -31.98 2.40
CA TYR A 433 12.63 -31.58 2.16
C TYR A 433 13.13 -31.92 0.76
N ASP A 434 13.64 -30.91 0.06
CA ASP A 434 14.37 -31.04 -1.19
C ASP A 434 15.59 -30.10 -1.15
N ALA A 435 16.78 -30.70 -1.24
CA ALA A 435 18.06 -30.00 -1.13
C ALA A 435 18.26 -28.92 -2.22
N THR A 436 17.56 -29.00 -3.36
CA THR A 436 17.67 -27.99 -4.43
C THR A 436 17.11 -26.64 -4.00
N PHE A 437 16.11 -26.64 -3.12
CA PHE A 437 15.49 -25.43 -2.56
C PHE A 437 16.24 -24.89 -1.33
N ASP A 438 17.08 -25.71 -0.69
CA ASP A 438 17.90 -25.32 0.47
C ASP A 438 19.31 -24.86 0.08
N LYS A 439 19.77 -25.12 -1.16
CA LYS A 439 21.16 -24.94 -1.60
C LYS A 439 21.80 -23.58 -1.28
N THR A 440 21.03 -22.49 -1.33
CA THR A 440 21.57 -21.13 -1.15
C THR A 440 21.90 -20.80 0.31
N PHE A 441 21.08 -21.25 1.25
CA PHE A 441 21.21 -20.89 2.67
C PHE A 441 21.60 -22.08 3.56
N ASP A 442 21.38 -23.31 3.09
CA ASP A 442 21.80 -24.59 3.67
C ASP A 442 21.48 -24.70 5.17
N SER A 443 20.24 -24.36 5.53
CA SER A 443 19.84 -24.19 6.95
C SER A 443 18.72 -25.11 7.40
N CYS A 444 18.25 -25.98 6.50
CA CYS A 444 17.06 -26.80 6.69
C CYS A 444 17.31 -28.30 6.47
N GLN A 445 18.56 -28.71 6.27
CA GLN A 445 18.92 -30.13 6.15
C GLN A 445 18.44 -30.93 7.37
N PRO A 446 17.55 -31.93 7.21
CA PRO A 446 16.89 -32.54 8.36
C PRO A 446 17.82 -33.11 9.41
N GLY A 447 18.87 -33.84 9.02
CA GLY A 447 19.82 -34.45 9.97
C GLY A 447 20.75 -33.47 10.70
N VAL A 448 20.76 -32.20 10.30
CA VAL A 448 21.59 -31.13 10.91
C VAL A 448 20.70 -30.12 11.64
N ALA A 449 19.56 -29.78 11.04
CA ALA A 449 18.66 -28.73 11.51
C ALA A 449 17.59 -29.23 12.47
N PHE A 450 17.22 -30.52 12.42
CA PHE A 450 16.10 -31.08 13.18
C PHE A 450 16.48 -32.41 13.84
N ASN A 451 16.37 -32.52 15.17
CA ASN A 451 16.61 -33.78 15.86
C ASN A 451 15.37 -34.69 15.80
N TRP A 452 14.89 -35.02 14.59
CA TRP A 452 13.63 -35.74 14.41
C TRP A 452 13.78 -37.24 14.68
N GLU A 453 14.90 -37.86 14.28
CA GLU A 453 15.04 -39.32 14.28
C GLU A 453 14.96 -39.94 15.68
N ASP A 454 15.58 -39.30 16.68
CA ASP A 454 15.55 -39.73 18.09
C ASP A 454 14.18 -39.50 18.75
N LYS A 455 13.30 -38.73 18.11
CA LYS A 455 11.99 -38.36 18.63
C LYS A 455 10.85 -39.12 17.97
N VAL A 456 11.15 -40.11 17.14
CA VAL A 456 10.18 -41.04 16.55
C VAL A 456 10.24 -42.37 17.31
N PRO A 457 9.16 -42.79 18.00
CA PRO A 457 9.08 -44.10 18.63
C PRO A 457 9.37 -45.28 17.69
N PRO A 458 9.99 -46.37 18.18
CA PRO A 458 10.32 -47.55 17.38
C PRO A 458 9.12 -48.15 16.63
N TYR A 459 7.95 -48.23 17.28
CA TYR A 459 6.73 -48.76 16.66
C TYR A 459 6.25 -47.91 15.47
N LEU A 460 6.49 -46.59 15.48
CA LEU A 460 6.21 -45.74 14.31
C LEU A 460 7.21 -45.99 13.19
N LYS A 461 8.49 -46.25 13.51
CA LYS A 461 9.53 -46.60 12.51
C LYS A 461 9.22 -47.91 11.80
N GLU A 462 8.71 -48.90 12.54
CA GLU A 462 8.30 -50.19 12.00
C GLU A 462 7.13 -50.07 11.01
N HIS A 463 6.13 -49.25 11.33
CA HIS A 463 4.90 -49.16 10.53
C HIS A 463 4.95 -48.11 9.40
N ILE A 464 5.68 -47.01 9.59
CA ILE A 464 5.73 -45.87 8.65
C ILE A 464 7.06 -45.84 7.85
N GLY A 465 8.14 -46.40 8.41
CA GLY A 465 9.46 -46.45 7.80
C GLY A 465 10.46 -45.44 8.37
N GLY A 466 11.76 -45.61 8.10
CA GLY A 466 12.83 -44.84 8.74
C GLY A 466 13.27 -43.53 8.05
N ASN A 467 12.49 -42.99 7.11
CA ASN A 467 12.84 -41.76 6.38
C ASN A 467 12.00 -40.56 6.84
N TYR A 468 12.63 -39.41 7.07
CA TYR A 468 12.02 -38.11 7.35
C TYR A 468 10.77 -37.83 6.49
N LEU A 469 10.86 -38.08 5.18
CA LEU A 469 9.78 -37.81 4.22
C LEU A 469 8.49 -38.57 4.52
N SER A 470 8.57 -39.69 5.24
CA SER A 470 7.41 -40.50 5.64
C SER A 470 6.62 -39.86 6.79
N TYR A 471 7.30 -39.04 7.60
CA TYR A 471 6.73 -38.33 8.76
C TYR A 471 6.38 -36.87 8.46
N ALA A 472 6.93 -36.32 7.38
CA ALA A 472 6.72 -34.96 6.90
C ALA A 472 5.23 -34.49 6.95
N PRO A 473 4.23 -35.31 6.53
CA PRO A 473 2.82 -34.93 6.64
C PRO A 473 2.31 -34.80 8.08
N ILE A 474 2.85 -35.61 9.02
CA ILE A 474 2.54 -35.52 10.46
C ILE A 474 3.08 -34.19 11.00
N TYR A 475 4.32 -33.83 10.64
CA TYR A 475 4.94 -32.57 11.07
C TYR A 475 4.15 -31.37 10.53
N TYR A 476 3.79 -31.36 9.24
CA TYR A 476 2.97 -30.31 8.64
C TYR A 476 1.63 -30.13 9.38
N LEU A 477 0.90 -31.23 9.63
CA LEU A 477 -0.36 -31.20 10.37
C LEU A 477 -0.18 -30.70 11.81
N ARG A 478 0.83 -31.22 12.53
CA ARG A 478 1.17 -30.79 13.90
C ARG A 478 1.50 -29.31 13.95
N THR A 479 2.26 -28.77 12.99
CA THR A 479 2.58 -27.34 12.93
C THR A 479 1.34 -26.49 12.73
N VAL A 480 0.44 -26.87 11.81
CA VAL A 480 -0.83 -26.14 11.63
C VAL A 480 -1.67 -26.22 12.91
N MET A 481 -1.81 -27.40 13.52
CA MET A 481 -2.53 -27.54 14.80
C MET A 481 -1.92 -26.66 15.89
N PHE A 482 -0.60 -26.60 16.00
CA PHE A 482 0.11 -25.78 16.98
C PHE A 482 -0.13 -24.28 16.76
N MET A 483 0.04 -23.79 15.53
CA MET A 483 -0.15 -22.38 15.19
C MET A 483 -1.60 -21.93 15.46
N MET A 484 -2.59 -22.74 15.06
CA MET A 484 -3.99 -22.42 15.28
C MET A 484 -4.38 -22.53 16.76
N SER A 485 -3.80 -23.49 17.50
CA SER A 485 -3.97 -23.60 18.95
C SER A 485 -3.33 -22.44 19.69
N LEU A 486 -2.17 -21.95 19.26
CA LEU A 486 -1.51 -20.77 19.83
C LEU A 486 -2.41 -19.52 19.70
N ILE A 487 -3.03 -19.31 18.53
CA ILE A 487 -3.99 -18.21 18.33
C ILE A 487 -5.19 -18.34 19.27
N TYR A 488 -5.70 -19.57 19.45
CA TYR A 488 -6.75 -19.85 20.42
C TYR A 488 -6.33 -19.52 21.85
N VAL A 489 -5.18 -20.02 22.31
CA VAL A 489 -4.64 -19.74 23.65
C VAL A 489 -4.51 -18.23 23.86
N ARG A 490 -3.92 -17.51 22.91
CA ARG A 490 -3.81 -16.05 22.92
C ARG A 490 -5.17 -15.38 23.11
N GLY A 491 -6.15 -15.78 22.31
CA GLY A 491 -7.51 -15.24 22.37
C GLY A 491 -8.21 -15.48 23.70
N MET A 492 -7.96 -16.63 24.32
CA MET A 492 -8.55 -17.00 25.61
C MET A 492 -7.90 -16.28 26.79
N VAL A 493 -6.59 -16.01 26.74
CA VAL A 493 -5.87 -15.30 27.82
C VAL A 493 -5.79 -13.78 27.61
N ARG A 494 -6.41 -13.26 26.55
CA ARG A 494 -6.31 -11.85 26.12
C ARG A 494 -6.69 -10.84 27.20
N SER A 495 -7.61 -11.20 28.11
CA SER A 495 -8.01 -10.35 29.23
C SER A 495 -6.97 -10.23 30.34
N ASP A 496 -5.96 -11.10 30.35
CA ASP A 496 -4.85 -11.09 31.31
C ASP A 496 -3.55 -10.66 30.61
N PRO A 497 -3.12 -9.38 30.74
CA PRO A 497 -1.90 -8.89 30.10
C PRO A 497 -0.63 -9.65 30.50
N ALA A 498 -0.57 -10.26 31.69
CA ALA A 498 0.60 -11.00 32.15
C ALA A 498 0.78 -12.30 31.36
N LYS A 499 -0.31 -12.89 30.86
CA LYS A 499 -0.33 -14.09 30.01
C LYS A 499 -0.38 -13.74 28.52
N TYR A 500 -1.05 -12.65 28.15
CA TYR A 500 -1.23 -12.27 26.75
C TYR A 500 0.03 -11.63 26.14
N ASN A 501 0.72 -10.76 26.87
CA ASN A 501 1.91 -10.06 26.36
C ASN A 501 3.07 -11.01 26.01
N PRO A 502 3.42 -12.03 26.83
CA PRO A 502 4.46 -12.99 26.47
C PRO A 502 4.17 -13.76 25.18
N LEU A 503 2.90 -13.92 24.81
CA LEU A 503 2.52 -14.59 23.56
C LEU A 503 2.50 -13.68 22.34
N GLY A 504 2.90 -12.40 22.47
CA GLY A 504 2.92 -11.39 21.40
C GLY A 504 1.95 -10.22 21.63
N GLY A 505 1.08 -10.30 22.65
CA GLY A 505 0.23 -9.20 23.09
C GLY A 505 -0.60 -8.54 21.99
N LYS A 506 -0.84 -7.23 22.15
CA LYS A 506 -1.65 -6.40 21.24
C LYS A 506 -1.11 -6.33 19.80
N ASP A 507 0.15 -6.66 19.59
CA ASP A 507 0.79 -6.61 18.27
C ASP A 507 0.39 -7.83 17.40
N GLY A 508 -0.26 -8.84 17.99
CA GLY A 508 -0.72 -10.03 17.26
C GLY A 508 0.41 -10.93 16.78
N ILE A 509 0.07 -11.95 16.01
CA ILE A 509 1.04 -12.82 15.33
C ILE A 509 0.65 -13.04 13.87
N ILE A 510 1.63 -13.34 13.03
CA ILE A 510 1.44 -13.70 11.62
C ILE A 510 1.79 -15.16 11.46
N CYS A 511 0.88 -15.95 10.90
CA CYS A 511 1.13 -17.34 10.53
C CYS A 511 1.08 -17.48 9.01
N VAL A 512 2.04 -18.18 8.43
CA VAL A 512 2.07 -18.51 7.01
C VAL A 512 2.07 -20.04 6.86
N ILE A 513 1.12 -20.54 6.08
CA ILE A 513 0.95 -21.95 5.73
C ILE A 513 1.17 -22.05 4.22
N ASP A 514 2.38 -22.42 3.80
CA ASP A 514 2.73 -22.56 2.38
C ASP A 514 2.53 -23.99 1.85
N GLU A 515 2.27 -24.09 0.55
CA GLU A 515 2.06 -25.34 -0.19
C GLU A 515 0.93 -26.22 0.38
N ILE A 516 -0.18 -25.59 0.78
CA ILE A 516 -1.34 -26.27 1.38
C ILE A 516 -1.86 -27.41 0.51
N THR A 517 -1.90 -27.21 -0.82
CA THR A 517 -2.37 -28.23 -1.77
C THR A 517 -1.57 -29.52 -1.64
N ALA A 518 -0.23 -29.42 -1.62
CA ALA A 518 0.65 -30.59 -1.53
C ALA A 518 0.62 -31.23 -0.14
N GLY A 519 0.54 -30.42 0.94
CA GLY A 519 0.43 -30.93 2.31
C GLY A 519 -0.88 -31.70 2.53
N THR A 520 -1.98 -31.16 2.02
CA THR A 520 -3.34 -31.66 2.22
C THR A 520 -3.54 -33.07 1.64
N ASP A 521 -3.05 -33.34 0.43
CA ASP A 521 -3.14 -34.68 -0.20
C ASP A 521 -2.38 -35.74 0.61
N LYS A 522 -1.18 -35.39 1.09
CA LYS A 522 -0.36 -36.29 1.91
C LYS A 522 -0.98 -36.54 3.29
N ILE A 523 -1.54 -35.52 3.92
CA ILE A 523 -2.25 -35.64 5.21
C ILE A 523 -3.46 -36.55 5.06
N LYS A 524 -4.24 -36.37 3.99
CA LYS A 524 -5.38 -37.24 3.70
C LYS A 524 -4.96 -38.71 3.61
N SER A 525 -3.92 -39.00 2.84
CA SER A 525 -3.39 -40.37 2.72
C SER A 525 -2.88 -40.92 4.06
N LEU A 526 -2.19 -40.12 4.86
CA LEU A 526 -1.71 -40.50 6.19
C LEU A 526 -2.87 -40.87 7.12
N ILE A 527 -3.88 -39.99 7.24
CA ILE A 527 -5.00 -40.20 8.16
C ILE A 527 -5.88 -41.37 7.70
N GLU A 528 -6.19 -41.47 6.41
CA GLU A 528 -7.12 -42.49 5.91
C GLU A 528 -6.47 -43.87 5.79
N ASN A 529 -5.24 -43.95 5.27
CA ASN A 529 -4.63 -45.24 4.91
C ASN A 529 -3.67 -45.77 5.98
N ILE A 530 -2.94 -44.90 6.67
CA ILE A 530 -1.93 -45.32 7.67
C ILE A 530 -2.58 -45.39 9.04
N PHE A 531 -2.94 -44.25 9.63
CA PHE A 531 -3.54 -44.22 10.97
C PHE A 531 -4.96 -44.77 11.00
N GLY A 532 -5.76 -44.52 9.96
CA GLY A 532 -7.13 -45.01 9.87
C GLY A 532 -7.24 -46.52 9.79
N SER A 533 -6.21 -47.21 9.29
CA SER A 533 -6.17 -48.67 9.24
C SER A 533 -5.96 -49.33 10.61
N ALA A 534 -5.36 -48.60 11.55
CA ALA A 534 -5.05 -49.05 12.91
C ALA A 534 -5.93 -48.38 13.99
N PHE A 535 -6.94 -47.61 13.58
CA PHE A 535 -7.82 -46.87 14.48
C PHE A 535 -8.78 -47.78 15.24
N TYR A 536 -8.90 -47.58 16.55
CA TYR A 536 -9.82 -48.32 17.42
C TYR A 536 -11.11 -47.53 17.67
N HIS A 537 -12.23 -48.07 17.19
CA HIS A 537 -13.55 -47.49 17.44
C HIS A 537 -13.99 -47.63 18.90
N ASN A 538 -14.75 -46.65 19.41
CA ASN A 538 -15.25 -46.64 20.80
C ASN A 538 -16.03 -47.90 21.19
N SER A 539 -16.77 -48.52 20.27
CA SER A 539 -17.46 -49.78 20.57
C SER A 539 -16.49 -50.93 20.85
N VAL A 540 -15.36 -50.99 20.13
CA VAL A 540 -14.30 -51.99 20.34
C VAL A 540 -13.61 -51.74 21.67
N LEU A 541 -13.24 -50.48 21.95
CA LEU A 541 -12.65 -50.07 23.22
C LEU A 541 -13.55 -50.41 24.42
N ASN A 542 -14.85 -50.14 24.31
CA ASN A 542 -15.81 -50.44 25.37
C ASN A 542 -16.02 -51.95 25.58
N MET A 543 -16.01 -52.76 24.51
CA MET A 543 -16.08 -54.22 24.63
C MET A 543 -14.86 -54.78 25.37
N VAL A 544 -13.66 -54.27 25.06
CA VAL A 544 -12.40 -54.70 25.68
C VAL A 544 -12.37 -54.30 27.15
N ARG A 545 -12.71 -53.05 27.46
CA ARG A 545 -12.82 -52.57 28.86
C ARG A 545 -13.88 -53.33 29.66
N ALA A 546 -14.90 -53.88 29.00
CA ALA A 546 -15.92 -54.73 29.61
C ALA A 546 -15.51 -56.23 29.68
N GLY A 547 -14.26 -56.59 29.34
CA GLY A 547 -13.77 -57.96 29.38
C GLY A 547 -14.37 -58.91 28.34
N LYS A 548 -15.02 -58.37 27.28
CA LYS A 548 -15.63 -59.18 26.22
C LYS A 548 -14.61 -59.49 25.14
N SER A 549 -14.53 -60.75 24.70
CA SER A 549 -13.63 -61.13 23.60
C SER A 549 -14.07 -60.45 22.31
N THR A 550 -13.21 -59.64 21.71
CA THR A 550 -13.44 -59.01 20.39
C THR A 550 -13.16 -59.98 19.24
N GLY A 551 -12.63 -61.17 19.53
CA GLY A 551 -12.40 -62.27 18.60
C GLY A 551 -11.35 -62.02 17.50
N LYS A 552 -10.88 -60.78 17.28
CA LYS A 552 -9.99 -60.42 16.15
C LYS A 552 -9.11 -59.16 16.34
N VAL A 553 -9.09 -58.49 17.49
CA VAL A 553 -8.36 -57.20 17.62
C VAL A 553 -7.27 -57.30 18.68
N ASP A 554 -6.03 -57.45 18.23
CA ASP A 554 -4.84 -57.29 19.08
C ASP A 554 -4.52 -55.80 19.22
N PHE A 555 -4.52 -55.30 20.46
CA PHE A 555 -4.10 -53.94 20.75
C PHE A 555 -2.57 -53.85 20.65
N ASN A 556 -2.07 -52.85 19.91
CA ASN A 556 -0.65 -52.58 19.81
C ASN A 556 -0.36 -51.08 19.97
N GLU A 557 0.90 -50.73 20.25
CA GLU A 557 1.32 -49.34 20.49
C GLU A 557 0.97 -48.42 19.30
N PHE A 558 1.13 -48.93 18.07
CA PHE A 558 0.82 -48.18 16.85
C PHE A 558 -0.66 -47.81 16.73
N GLY A 559 -1.56 -48.75 17.02
CA GLY A 559 -3.01 -48.53 16.96
C GLY A 559 -3.50 -47.61 18.06
N CYS A 560 -2.96 -47.75 19.28
CA CYS A 560 -3.27 -46.82 20.38
C CYS A 560 -2.80 -45.40 20.04
N TYR A 561 -1.56 -45.24 19.58
CA TYR A 561 -1.03 -43.95 19.15
C TYR A 561 -1.85 -43.34 18.00
N SER A 562 -2.17 -44.12 16.97
CA SER A 562 -2.96 -43.66 15.82
C SER A 562 -4.34 -43.18 16.25
N THR A 563 -4.98 -43.90 17.18
CA THR A 563 -6.29 -43.55 17.71
C THR A 563 -6.24 -42.27 18.53
N ASP A 564 -5.29 -42.16 19.46
CA ASP A 564 -5.10 -40.95 20.26
C ASP A 564 -4.75 -39.74 19.40
N PHE A 565 -3.91 -39.91 18.36
CA PHE A 565 -3.55 -38.85 17.43
C PHE A 565 -4.76 -38.32 16.66
N ILE A 566 -5.58 -39.19 16.08
CA ILE A 566 -6.81 -38.79 15.36
C ILE A 566 -7.80 -38.11 16.32
N ASN A 567 -7.94 -38.61 17.54
CA ASN A 567 -8.77 -37.98 18.57
C ASN A 567 -8.25 -36.59 18.94
N ALA A 568 -6.92 -36.40 19.04
CA ALA A 568 -6.31 -35.11 19.32
C ALA A 568 -6.53 -34.10 18.19
N VAL A 569 -6.44 -34.54 16.93
CA VAL A 569 -6.78 -33.73 15.74
C VAL A 569 -8.24 -33.30 15.78
N ASN A 570 -9.17 -34.24 15.95
CA ASN A 570 -10.61 -33.96 16.02
C ASN A 570 -10.96 -33.02 17.17
N SER A 571 -10.44 -33.28 18.38
CA SER A 571 -10.64 -32.45 19.57
C SER A 571 -10.21 -31.01 19.32
N THR A 572 -9.02 -30.83 18.73
CA THR A 572 -8.49 -29.51 18.36
C THR A 572 -9.40 -28.80 17.35
N ILE A 573 -9.76 -29.44 16.25
CA ILE A 573 -10.62 -28.84 15.20
C ILE A 573 -11.97 -28.42 15.79
N LEU A 574 -12.62 -29.29 16.56
CA LEU A 574 -13.93 -29.02 17.14
C LEU A 574 -13.87 -27.89 18.17
N ARG A 575 -12.84 -27.85 19.03
CA ARG A 575 -12.63 -26.76 19.98
C ARG A 575 -12.49 -25.41 19.28
N LEU A 576 -11.64 -25.37 18.26
CA LEU A 576 -11.37 -24.19 17.45
C LEU A 576 -12.62 -23.68 16.71
N LYS A 577 -13.44 -24.59 16.18
CA LYS A 577 -14.75 -24.26 15.57
C LYS A 577 -15.69 -23.56 16.56
N VAL A 578 -15.78 -24.05 17.79
CA VAL A 578 -16.63 -23.44 18.84
C VAL A 578 -16.13 -22.04 19.20
N TRP A 579 -14.82 -21.87 19.31
CA TRP A 579 -14.22 -20.59 19.67
C TRP A 579 -14.39 -19.51 18.60
N GLN A 580 -14.24 -19.87 17.31
CA GLN A 580 -14.33 -18.94 16.18
C GLN A 580 -15.53 -17.99 16.28
N GLN A 581 -16.72 -18.52 16.60
CA GLN A 581 -17.97 -17.75 16.61
C GLN A 581 -17.98 -16.57 17.62
N LYS A 582 -17.08 -16.60 18.60
CA LYS A 582 -17.00 -15.60 19.68
C LYS A 582 -15.65 -14.89 19.76
N GLY A 583 -14.57 -15.53 19.28
CA GLY A 583 -13.18 -15.10 19.52
C GLY A 583 -12.50 -14.36 18.37
N LEU A 584 -13.07 -14.40 17.15
CA LEU A 584 -12.42 -13.87 15.93
C LEU A 584 -13.20 -12.76 15.21
N SER A 585 -14.43 -12.46 15.64
CA SER A 585 -15.27 -11.45 14.99
C SER A 585 -15.94 -10.54 16.02
N GLY A 586 -16.00 -9.23 15.77
CA GLY A 586 -16.72 -8.28 16.62
C GLY A 586 -15.97 -7.00 17.01
N GLY A 587 -14.71 -6.83 16.57
CA GLY A 587 -13.86 -5.70 16.93
C GLY A 587 -13.30 -5.82 18.35
N GLY A 588 -11.99 -5.62 18.51
CA GLY A 588 -11.28 -5.83 19.77
C GLY A 588 -10.95 -7.30 20.08
N THR A 589 -11.18 -8.20 19.13
CA THR A 589 -10.94 -9.65 19.18
C THR A 589 -9.52 -10.04 18.75
N GLU A 590 -9.17 -11.32 18.84
CA GLU A 590 -7.87 -11.81 18.36
C GLU A 590 -7.77 -11.74 16.82
N GLY A 591 -8.91 -11.87 16.13
CA GLY A 591 -8.99 -11.75 14.68
C GLY A 591 -8.66 -10.37 14.12
N ASP A 592 -8.61 -9.33 14.96
CA ASP A 592 -8.26 -7.97 14.53
C ASP A 592 -6.74 -7.72 14.50
N VAL A 593 -5.94 -8.59 15.15
CA VAL A 593 -4.50 -8.38 15.34
C VAL A 593 -3.64 -9.50 14.76
N SER A 594 -4.16 -10.73 14.73
CA SER A 594 -3.48 -11.92 14.22
C SER A 594 -4.02 -12.31 12.85
N ASN A 595 -3.14 -12.78 11.96
CA ASN A 595 -3.49 -13.08 10.57
C ASN A 595 -2.87 -14.41 10.13
N VAL A 596 -3.61 -15.18 9.35
CA VAL A 596 -3.16 -16.46 8.79
C VAL A 596 -3.19 -16.38 7.26
N PHE A 597 -2.03 -16.53 6.64
CA PHE A 597 -1.89 -16.59 5.18
C PHE A 597 -1.79 -18.05 4.76
N VAL A 598 -2.68 -18.48 3.85
CA VAL A 598 -2.74 -19.85 3.34
C VAL A 598 -2.41 -19.83 1.86
N LEU A 599 -1.29 -20.42 1.46
CA LEU A 599 -0.80 -20.39 0.09
C LEU A 599 -0.95 -21.76 -0.55
N GLY A 600 -1.43 -21.77 -1.79
CA GLY A 600 -1.66 -22.99 -2.55
C GLY A 600 -1.64 -22.76 -4.05
N GLN A 601 -1.74 -23.86 -4.79
CA GLN A 601 -1.82 -23.81 -6.26
C GLN A 601 -3.24 -23.97 -6.75
N THR A 602 -3.96 -24.94 -6.18
CA THR A 602 -5.33 -25.25 -6.55
C THR A 602 -6.22 -25.28 -5.32
N LEU A 603 -7.47 -24.88 -5.52
CA LEU A 603 -8.53 -25.07 -4.54
C LEU A 603 -8.91 -26.55 -4.49
N GLU A 604 -9.38 -27.00 -3.33
CA GLU A 604 -10.05 -28.29 -3.20
C GLU A 604 -11.29 -28.37 -4.11
N SER A 605 -11.67 -29.58 -4.53
CA SER A 605 -12.78 -29.79 -5.46
C SER A 605 -14.13 -29.33 -4.90
N SER A 606 -14.30 -29.42 -3.59
CA SER A 606 -15.44 -28.92 -2.84
C SER A 606 -15.00 -28.66 -1.40
N VAL A 607 -15.72 -27.76 -0.73
CA VAL A 607 -15.59 -27.55 0.70
C VAL A 607 -16.93 -27.84 1.34
N ASP A 608 -16.93 -28.68 2.37
CA ASP A 608 -18.13 -29.08 3.12
C ASP A 608 -17.91 -28.72 4.59
N LEU A 609 -18.42 -27.54 4.97
CA LEU A 609 -18.17 -26.94 6.28
C LEU A 609 -18.91 -27.65 7.42
N ASP A 610 -19.77 -28.62 7.11
CA ASP A 610 -20.40 -29.50 8.10
C ASP A 610 -19.54 -30.72 8.43
N LYS A 611 -18.59 -31.09 7.54
CA LYS A 611 -17.67 -32.22 7.71
C LYS A 611 -16.29 -31.75 8.21
N LEU A 612 -16.20 -31.59 9.53
CA LEU A 612 -15.02 -31.09 10.25
C LEU A 612 -14.42 -32.10 11.22
N GLU A 613 -14.69 -33.39 11.03
CA GLU A 613 -14.22 -34.44 11.92
C GLU A 613 -13.95 -35.72 11.15
N TYR A 614 -12.83 -36.37 11.47
CA TYR A 614 -12.50 -37.71 11.04
C TYR A 614 -13.29 -38.71 11.89
N ARG A 615 -14.45 -39.17 11.39
CA ARG A 615 -15.35 -40.09 12.11
C ARG A 615 -15.12 -41.53 11.71
N ALA A 616 -15.50 -42.50 12.53
CA ALA A 616 -15.61 -43.88 12.07
C ALA A 616 -16.91 -44.13 11.28
N THR A 617 -16.86 -44.97 10.27
CA THR A 617 -18.02 -45.59 9.62
C THR A 617 -18.59 -46.72 10.49
N THR A 618 -19.81 -47.14 10.17
CA THR A 618 -20.53 -48.22 10.86
C THR A 618 -19.82 -49.58 10.79
N ASP A 619 -18.90 -49.77 9.85
CA ASP A 619 -18.04 -50.96 9.72
C ASP A 619 -16.72 -50.87 10.53
N GLY A 620 -16.56 -49.81 11.33
CA GLY A 620 -15.41 -49.62 12.23
C GLY A 620 -14.16 -49.05 11.55
N ARG A 621 -14.20 -48.76 10.24
CA ARG A 621 -13.14 -48.02 9.54
C ARG A 621 -13.30 -46.52 9.76
N LEU A 622 -12.26 -45.75 9.48
CA LEU A 622 -12.44 -44.30 9.41
C LEU A 622 -13.22 -43.93 8.15
N ASN A 623 -14.26 -43.12 8.36
CA ASN A 623 -15.06 -42.51 7.33
C ASN A 623 -14.16 -41.64 6.47
N MET A 624 -13.85 -42.17 5.30
CA MET A 624 -13.30 -41.44 4.18
C MET A 624 -14.40 -40.51 3.66
N THR A 625 -14.69 -39.43 4.40
CA THR A 625 -15.69 -38.48 3.97
C THR A 625 -15.32 -37.95 2.59
N SER A 626 -16.30 -37.68 1.74
CA SER A 626 -16.08 -37.13 0.40
C SER A 626 -15.35 -35.78 0.35
N GLY A 627 -15.15 -35.12 1.51
CA GLY A 627 -14.49 -33.82 1.64
C GLY A 627 -13.25 -33.89 2.52
N ASN A 628 -12.35 -32.94 2.33
CA ASN A 628 -11.07 -32.88 3.04
C ASN A 628 -11.21 -32.20 4.40
N VAL A 629 -11.29 -32.97 5.49
CA VAL A 629 -11.52 -32.45 6.85
C VAL A 629 -10.51 -31.37 7.24
N PHE A 630 -9.23 -31.57 6.94
CA PHE A 630 -8.17 -30.62 7.25
C PHE A 630 -8.34 -29.30 6.49
N TYR A 631 -8.61 -29.36 5.19
CA TYR A 631 -8.86 -28.17 4.38
C TYR A 631 -10.15 -27.46 4.79
N ASN A 632 -11.23 -28.22 5.03
CA ASN A 632 -12.51 -27.70 5.51
C ASN A 632 -12.35 -26.96 6.84
N PHE A 633 -11.51 -27.49 7.75
CA PHE A 633 -11.17 -26.83 9.01
C PHE A 633 -10.53 -25.46 8.79
N LEU A 634 -9.47 -25.40 7.98
CA LEU A 634 -8.79 -24.14 7.69
C LEU A 634 -9.73 -23.12 7.05
N PHE A 635 -10.51 -23.55 6.05
CA PHE A 635 -11.47 -22.67 5.38
C PHE A 635 -12.61 -22.22 6.30
N ARG A 636 -13.05 -23.07 7.23
CA ARG A 636 -14.09 -22.70 8.19
C ARG A 636 -13.59 -21.69 9.21
N PHE A 637 -12.32 -21.73 9.60
CA PHE A 637 -11.84 -21.15 10.85
C PHE A 637 -12.00 -19.62 10.99
N GLY A 638 -12.01 -18.85 9.91
CA GLY A 638 -12.15 -17.40 9.99
C GLY A 638 -12.80 -16.76 8.77
N PRO A 639 -13.18 -15.48 8.85
CA PRO A 639 -13.56 -14.73 7.65
C PRO A 639 -12.39 -14.73 6.66
N ASN A 640 -12.69 -15.09 5.42
CA ASN A 640 -11.71 -15.31 4.36
C ASN A 640 -11.78 -14.20 3.30
N ASP A 641 -10.61 -13.75 2.85
CA ASP A 641 -10.43 -13.16 1.53
C ASP A 641 -9.48 -14.00 0.67
N GLY A 642 -9.38 -13.65 -0.61
CA GLY A 642 -8.59 -14.41 -1.57
C GLY A 642 -7.81 -13.54 -2.54
N PHE A 643 -6.60 -13.98 -2.85
CA PHE A 643 -5.69 -13.42 -3.83
C PHE A 643 -5.40 -14.48 -4.88
N PHE A 644 -5.83 -14.20 -6.11
CA PHE A 644 -5.76 -15.17 -7.21
C PHE A 644 -4.78 -14.68 -8.26
N GLY A 645 -3.68 -15.40 -8.41
CA GLY A 645 -2.70 -15.15 -9.46
C GLY A 645 -2.98 -15.99 -10.71
N TYR A 646 -2.11 -15.88 -11.71
CA TYR A 646 -2.18 -16.72 -12.90
C TYR A 646 -2.13 -18.21 -12.54
N ASN A 647 -3.03 -19.01 -13.13
CA ASN A 647 -2.99 -20.46 -13.01
C ASN A 647 -3.39 -21.09 -14.36
N GLN A 648 -2.41 -21.66 -15.06
CA GLN A 648 -2.59 -22.27 -16.37
C GLN A 648 -3.53 -23.47 -16.36
N ASP A 649 -3.52 -24.26 -15.28
CA ASP A 649 -4.35 -25.46 -15.14
C ASP A 649 -5.78 -25.13 -14.71
N ARG A 650 -5.99 -23.93 -14.14
CA ARG A 650 -7.28 -23.47 -13.60
C ARG A 650 -7.65 -22.05 -14.06
N PRO A 651 -7.68 -21.77 -15.38
CA PRO A 651 -8.03 -20.43 -15.90
C PRO A 651 -9.47 -20.02 -15.53
N GLY A 652 -10.33 -21.01 -15.26
CA GLY A 652 -11.72 -20.81 -14.87
C GLY A 652 -11.93 -20.11 -13.53
N TYR A 653 -10.98 -20.17 -12.58
CA TYR A 653 -11.13 -19.54 -11.26
C TYR A 653 -11.40 -18.04 -11.33
N MET A 654 -10.77 -17.35 -12.29
CA MET A 654 -10.88 -15.92 -12.48
C MET A 654 -11.35 -15.53 -13.88
N ASN A 655 -12.08 -16.41 -14.58
CA ASN A 655 -12.61 -16.14 -15.92
C ASN A 655 -11.53 -15.66 -16.92
N VAL A 656 -10.37 -16.33 -16.93
CA VAL A 656 -9.28 -16.06 -17.87
C VAL A 656 -9.66 -16.67 -19.23
N VAL A 657 -10.26 -15.85 -20.09
CA VAL A 657 -10.73 -16.22 -21.43
C VAL A 657 -10.48 -15.07 -22.41
N PRO A 658 -10.36 -15.36 -23.73
CA PRO A 658 -10.19 -14.33 -24.75
C PRO A 658 -11.17 -13.15 -24.61
N GLY A 659 -10.62 -11.94 -24.52
CA GLY A 659 -11.39 -10.71 -24.41
C GLY A 659 -11.79 -10.31 -22.98
N SER A 660 -11.43 -11.10 -21.96
CA SER A 660 -11.80 -10.79 -20.58
C SER A 660 -10.84 -9.80 -19.92
N LYS A 661 -11.32 -9.07 -18.90
CA LYS A 661 -10.49 -8.18 -18.07
C LYS A 661 -9.31 -8.93 -17.42
N SER A 662 -9.50 -10.22 -17.13
CA SER A 662 -8.56 -11.06 -16.38
C SER A 662 -7.46 -11.63 -17.27
N GLU A 663 -7.71 -11.88 -18.55
CA GLU A 663 -6.74 -12.45 -19.50
C GLU A 663 -5.45 -11.62 -19.58
N THR A 664 -5.58 -10.31 -19.77
CA THR A 664 -4.44 -9.42 -19.92
C THR A 664 -3.65 -9.24 -18.62
N ARG A 665 -4.24 -9.60 -17.46
CA ARG A 665 -3.66 -9.37 -16.13
C ARG A 665 -3.10 -10.65 -15.51
N LEU A 666 -3.85 -11.74 -15.56
CA LEU A 666 -3.51 -13.03 -14.98
C LEU A 666 -2.91 -13.93 -16.07
N ASN A 667 -1.64 -13.71 -16.39
CA ASN A 667 -0.85 -14.54 -17.29
C ASN A 667 0.59 -14.72 -16.78
N GLU A 668 1.37 -15.62 -17.40
CA GLU A 668 2.71 -16.02 -16.96
C GLU A 668 3.72 -14.87 -16.95
N SER A 669 3.54 -13.90 -17.85
CA SER A 669 4.43 -12.75 -18.03
C SER A 669 4.08 -11.63 -17.05
N ALA A 670 2.80 -11.22 -17.00
CA ALA A 670 2.32 -10.12 -16.16
C ALA A 670 2.45 -10.42 -14.66
N ARG A 671 2.09 -11.66 -14.26
CA ARG A 671 2.09 -12.14 -12.86
C ARG A 671 1.34 -11.23 -11.89
N ASN A 672 0.24 -10.63 -12.35
CA ASN A 672 -0.64 -9.86 -11.47
C ASN A 672 -1.46 -10.81 -10.59
N PHE A 673 -2.04 -10.21 -9.55
CA PHE A 673 -3.01 -10.86 -8.66
C PHE A 673 -4.33 -10.12 -8.71
N ALA A 674 -5.41 -10.88 -8.56
CA ALA A 674 -6.76 -10.39 -8.36
C ALA A 674 -7.15 -10.60 -6.89
N TYR A 675 -7.48 -9.52 -6.19
CA TYR A 675 -7.99 -9.57 -4.83
C TYR A 675 -9.53 -9.66 -4.83
N VAL A 676 -10.03 -10.67 -4.14
CA VAL A 676 -11.44 -10.97 -3.91
C VAL A 676 -11.73 -10.79 -2.42
N LYS A 677 -12.48 -9.72 -2.11
CA LYS A 677 -12.71 -9.24 -0.74
C LYS A 677 -13.44 -10.23 0.16
N THR A 678 -14.31 -11.07 -0.40
CA THR A 678 -15.11 -12.05 0.35
C THR A 678 -15.00 -13.41 -0.33
N PHE A 679 -14.26 -14.31 0.30
CA PHE A 679 -13.99 -15.65 -0.20
C PHE A 679 -14.69 -16.70 0.66
N ASP A 680 -16.02 -16.70 0.63
CA ASP A 680 -16.84 -17.66 1.35
C ASP A 680 -17.11 -18.94 0.55
N GLU A 681 -17.89 -19.86 1.11
CA GLU A 681 -18.26 -21.15 0.49
C GLU A 681 -18.95 -20.95 -0.89
N ASN A 682 -19.76 -19.91 -1.04
CA ASN A 682 -20.45 -19.64 -2.30
C ASN A 682 -19.46 -19.14 -3.37
N THR A 683 -18.57 -18.23 -3.00
CA THR A 683 -17.49 -17.77 -3.89
C THR A 683 -16.58 -18.94 -4.27
N PHE A 684 -16.17 -19.77 -3.31
CA PHE A 684 -15.37 -20.97 -3.52
C PHE A 684 -16.02 -21.94 -4.52
N ASN A 685 -17.27 -22.32 -4.27
CA ASN A 685 -18.01 -23.25 -5.13
C ASN A 685 -18.27 -22.64 -6.52
N THR A 686 -18.46 -21.33 -6.61
CA THR A 686 -18.59 -20.62 -7.90
C THR A 686 -17.28 -20.67 -8.69
N MET A 687 -16.13 -20.47 -8.03
CA MET A 687 -14.83 -20.60 -8.67
C MET A 687 -14.57 -22.00 -9.20
N ASN A 688 -14.95 -23.04 -8.44
CA ASN A 688 -14.80 -24.43 -8.89
C ASN A 688 -15.73 -24.82 -10.05
N LYS A 689 -16.89 -24.16 -10.21
CA LYS A 689 -17.73 -24.31 -11.41
C LYS A 689 -17.05 -23.73 -12.66
N GLY A 690 -16.15 -22.76 -12.50
CA GLY A 690 -15.41 -22.14 -13.59
C GLY A 690 -16.26 -21.23 -14.48
N ILE A 691 -15.89 -21.12 -15.75
CA ILE A 691 -16.54 -20.26 -16.75
C ILE A 691 -17.91 -20.84 -17.14
N PRO A 692 -18.97 -20.01 -17.30
CA PRO A 692 -18.98 -18.54 -17.24
C PRO A 692 -19.29 -17.96 -15.85
N TYR A 693 -19.47 -18.81 -14.82
CA TYR A 693 -19.99 -18.42 -13.50
C TYR A 693 -19.09 -17.41 -12.77
N THR A 694 -17.79 -17.40 -13.07
CA THR A 694 -16.79 -16.56 -12.39
C THR A 694 -16.67 -15.14 -12.95
N LYS A 695 -17.36 -14.78 -14.04
CA LYS A 695 -17.28 -13.45 -14.66
C LYS A 695 -17.64 -12.31 -13.68
N GLY A 696 -18.69 -12.49 -12.88
CA GLY A 696 -19.10 -11.48 -11.90
C GLY A 696 -18.05 -11.25 -10.81
N ILE A 697 -17.34 -12.30 -10.41
CA ILE A 697 -16.22 -12.19 -9.45
C ILE A 697 -15.04 -11.49 -10.10
N SER A 698 -14.68 -11.88 -11.33
CA SER A 698 -13.53 -11.34 -12.04
C SER A 698 -13.66 -9.86 -12.37
N ASP A 699 -14.85 -9.40 -12.75
CA ASP A 699 -15.10 -8.01 -13.13
C ASP A 699 -14.96 -7.06 -11.93
N ASN A 700 -15.37 -7.53 -10.75
CA ASN A 700 -15.37 -6.78 -9.49
C ASN A 700 -14.08 -6.92 -8.66
N ALA A 701 -13.16 -7.79 -9.07
CA ALA A 701 -11.88 -7.96 -8.38
C ALA A 701 -10.97 -6.74 -8.55
N LEU A 702 -10.17 -6.48 -7.51
CA LEU A 702 -9.09 -5.49 -7.58
C LEU A 702 -7.84 -6.17 -8.14
N TYR A 703 -7.36 -5.71 -9.29
CA TYR A 703 -6.12 -6.21 -9.88
C TYR A 703 -4.93 -5.35 -9.50
N PHE A 704 -3.80 -5.99 -9.25
CA PHE A 704 -2.55 -5.33 -8.95
C PHE A 704 -1.35 -6.20 -9.33
N LYS A 705 -0.23 -5.57 -9.62
CA LYS A 705 1.06 -6.24 -9.82
C LYS A 705 1.87 -6.17 -8.53
N PRO A 706 2.21 -7.30 -7.87
CA PRO A 706 3.08 -7.27 -6.71
C PRO A 706 4.44 -6.63 -7.05
N PHE A 707 5.02 -5.89 -6.11
CA PHE A 707 6.38 -5.40 -6.31
C PHE A 707 7.38 -6.53 -6.15
N LEU A 708 8.38 -6.57 -7.03
CA LEU A 708 9.45 -7.55 -7.03
C LEU A 708 10.38 -7.30 -5.83
N ILE A 709 10.53 -8.34 -5.02
CA ILE A 709 11.59 -8.49 -4.03
C ILE A 709 12.24 -9.84 -4.33
N LEU A 710 13.56 -9.87 -4.41
CA LEU A 710 14.31 -11.12 -4.54
C LEU A 710 14.73 -11.58 -3.14
N ASN A 711 14.88 -12.88 -2.94
CA ASN A 711 15.39 -13.42 -1.68
C ASN A 711 16.77 -12.83 -1.35
N ASP A 712 17.61 -12.64 -2.38
CA ASP A 712 18.93 -12.05 -2.28
C ASP A 712 19.28 -11.30 -3.59
N ALA A 713 20.02 -10.19 -3.49
CA ALA A 713 20.39 -9.32 -4.61
C ALA A 713 21.85 -9.46 -5.09
N GLU A 714 22.59 -10.45 -4.58
CA GLU A 714 23.95 -10.74 -5.03
C GLU A 714 23.96 -11.04 -6.53
N PRO A 715 24.73 -10.31 -7.36
CA PRO A 715 24.64 -10.37 -8.81
C PRO A 715 24.85 -11.78 -9.41
N GLU A 716 25.63 -12.62 -8.72
CA GLU A 716 26.00 -13.95 -9.18
C GLU A 716 25.05 -15.06 -8.74
N ASN A 717 24.10 -14.77 -7.84
CA ASN A 717 23.18 -15.77 -7.30
C ASN A 717 22.08 -16.17 -8.32
N ASP A 718 21.40 -17.29 -8.07
CA ASP A 718 20.32 -17.77 -8.95
C ASP A 718 19.10 -16.82 -8.97
N TYR A 719 18.81 -16.09 -7.88
CA TYR A 719 17.68 -15.16 -7.86
C TYR A 719 17.85 -14.01 -8.86
N VAL A 720 19.07 -13.52 -9.05
CA VAL A 720 19.40 -12.48 -10.04
C VAL A 720 19.62 -13.12 -11.41
N ASN A 721 20.53 -14.09 -11.53
CA ASN A 721 20.97 -14.62 -12.83
C ASN A 721 19.96 -15.55 -13.51
N LYS A 722 19.02 -16.12 -12.77
CA LYS A 722 17.97 -17.01 -13.29
C LYS A 722 16.58 -16.40 -13.12
N ASP A 723 16.17 -16.00 -11.93
CA ASP A 723 14.77 -15.58 -11.71
C ASP A 723 14.46 -14.16 -12.22
N LEU A 724 15.31 -13.18 -11.93
CA LEU A 724 15.20 -11.84 -12.51
C LEU A 724 15.44 -11.88 -14.03
N ARG A 725 16.44 -12.63 -14.49
CA ARG A 725 16.69 -12.84 -15.93
C ARG A 725 15.45 -13.37 -16.64
N ARG A 726 14.87 -14.46 -16.14
CA ARG A 726 13.62 -15.03 -16.70
C ARG A 726 12.49 -14.02 -16.71
N THR A 727 12.39 -13.18 -15.68
CA THR A 727 11.38 -12.11 -15.62
C THR A 727 11.61 -11.04 -16.69
N CYS A 728 12.85 -10.66 -16.95
CA CYS A 728 13.20 -9.74 -18.04
C CYS A 728 12.95 -10.37 -19.41
N GLU A 729 13.35 -11.62 -19.61
CA GLU A 729 13.15 -12.36 -20.87
C GLU A 729 11.67 -12.52 -21.22
N LEU A 730 10.83 -12.89 -20.25
CA LEU A 730 9.37 -12.97 -20.44
C LEU A 730 8.73 -11.59 -20.70
N ALA A 731 9.38 -10.51 -20.26
CA ALA A 731 8.96 -9.15 -20.54
C ALA A 731 9.53 -8.59 -21.86
N GLY A 732 10.41 -9.35 -22.55
CA GLY A 732 11.17 -8.89 -23.72
C GLY A 732 12.10 -7.71 -23.41
N LEU A 733 12.57 -7.60 -22.16
CA LEU A 733 13.49 -6.56 -21.69
C LEU A 733 14.94 -7.05 -21.70
N ASP A 734 15.87 -6.12 -21.92
CA ASP A 734 17.29 -6.39 -21.77
C ASP A 734 17.66 -6.51 -20.29
N PHE A 735 18.09 -7.71 -19.90
CA PHE A 735 18.45 -8.02 -18.52
C PHE A 735 19.58 -7.13 -17.96
N GLU A 736 20.59 -6.80 -18.78
CA GLU A 736 21.70 -5.96 -18.33
C GLU A 736 21.30 -4.48 -18.26
N GLU A 737 20.44 -4.01 -19.17
CA GLU A 737 19.85 -2.67 -19.08
C GLU A 737 19.03 -2.50 -17.80
N VAL A 738 18.14 -3.45 -17.49
CA VAL A 738 17.36 -3.45 -16.25
C VAL A 738 18.30 -3.44 -15.04
N LYS A 739 19.33 -4.30 -15.00
CA LYS A 739 20.32 -4.26 -13.91
C LYS A 739 20.98 -2.89 -13.78
N ASN A 740 21.39 -2.30 -14.89
CA ASN A 740 22.09 -1.01 -14.90
C ASN A 740 21.20 0.16 -14.43
N LEU A 741 19.89 0.12 -14.67
CA LEU A 741 18.94 1.09 -14.13
C LEU A 741 18.86 1.07 -12.60
N HIS A 742 19.16 -0.08 -12.00
CA HIS A 742 19.11 -0.30 -10.57
C HIS A 742 20.51 -0.43 -9.95
N ARG A 743 21.53 0.20 -10.53
CA ARG A 743 22.84 0.37 -9.90
C ARG A 743 22.90 1.69 -9.12
N ASN A 744 23.56 1.66 -7.97
CA ASN A 744 23.88 2.85 -7.19
C ASN A 744 25.01 3.67 -7.85
N GLU A 745 25.37 4.81 -7.25
CA GLU A 745 26.42 5.71 -7.76
C GLU A 745 27.80 5.04 -7.85
N SER A 746 28.04 3.96 -7.09
CA SER A 746 29.26 3.15 -7.13
C SER A 746 29.22 2.01 -8.16
N GLY A 747 28.14 1.90 -8.93
CA GLY A 747 27.96 0.85 -9.94
C GLY A 747 27.55 -0.52 -9.37
N VAL A 748 27.26 -0.63 -8.07
CA VAL A 748 26.78 -1.87 -7.45
C VAL A 748 25.26 -1.94 -7.58
N LEU A 749 24.73 -3.14 -7.83
CA LEU A 749 23.27 -3.35 -7.87
C LEU A 749 22.68 -2.94 -6.52
N MET A 750 21.55 -2.23 -6.52
CA MET A 750 20.90 -1.73 -5.31
C MET A 750 20.62 -2.88 -4.33
N PRO A 751 21.24 -2.91 -3.14
CA PRO A 751 21.09 -4.02 -2.19
C PRO A 751 19.63 -4.28 -1.80
N GLU A 752 18.80 -3.24 -1.79
CA GLU A 752 17.39 -3.29 -1.38
C GLU A 752 16.47 -3.93 -2.42
N ILE A 753 17.02 -4.43 -3.53
CA ILE A 753 16.36 -5.43 -4.37
C ILE A 753 16.18 -6.75 -3.58
N GLY A 754 17.13 -7.05 -2.69
CA GLY A 754 17.13 -8.22 -1.83
C GLY A 754 16.24 -8.02 -0.61
N PHE A 755 15.72 -9.12 -0.08
CA PHE A 755 14.74 -9.13 1.00
C PHE A 755 15.27 -8.50 2.29
N ILE A 756 16.48 -8.85 2.72
CA ILE A 756 17.06 -8.36 3.97
C ILE A 756 17.32 -6.85 3.93
N PRO A 757 18.09 -6.32 2.94
CA PRO A 757 18.38 -4.88 2.93
C PRO A 757 17.11 -4.04 2.69
N TYR A 758 16.10 -4.60 2.01
CA TYR A 758 14.79 -3.97 1.88
C TYR A 758 14.09 -3.77 3.23
N ILE A 759 14.06 -4.81 4.09
CA ILE A 759 13.45 -4.70 5.42
C ILE A 759 14.22 -3.72 6.30
N GLU A 760 15.56 -3.81 6.31
CA GLU A 760 16.41 -2.91 7.09
C GLU A 760 16.17 -1.45 6.70
N LYS A 761 16.04 -1.18 5.40
CA LYS A 761 15.68 0.14 4.90
C LYS A 761 14.28 0.56 5.34
N MET A 762 13.31 -0.35 5.32
CA MET A 762 11.97 -0.06 5.79
C MET A 762 11.94 0.28 7.28
N MET A 763 12.70 -0.47 8.10
CA MET A 763 12.90 -0.21 9.53
C MET A 763 13.59 1.14 9.78
N SER A 764 14.52 1.55 8.90
CA SER A 764 15.17 2.87 9.01
C SER A 764 14.20 4.05 8.87
N PHE A 765 13.03 3.81 8.24
CA PHE A 765 11.99 4.82 8.06
C PHE A 765 10.87 4.77 9.10
N SER A 766 10.72 3.68 9.86
CA SER A 766 9.63 3.52 10.81
C SER A 766 9.78 4.33 12.09
N GLY A 767 10.93 4.99 12.34
CA GLY A 767 11.15 5.93 13.45
C GLY A 767 11.24 5.28 14.84
N ASP A 768 10.62 4.12 15.02
CA ASP A 768 10.93 3.20 16.11
C ASP A 768 12.33 2.64 15.85
N GLY A 769 13.26 2.83 16.79
CA GLY A 769 14.59 2.20 16.79
C GLY A 769 14.47 0.69 16.99
N GLY A 770 13.76 0.03 16.07
CA GLY A 770 13.26 -1.33 16.17
C GLY A 770 14.39 -2.30 16.37
N ALA A 771 14.14 -3.30 17.21
CA ALA A 771 14.99 -4.47 17.28
C ALA A 771 15.19 -5.00 15.85
N GLY A 772 16.45 -5.24 15.45
CA GLY A 772 16.77 -5.64 14.07
C GLY A 772 15.97 -6.87 13.62
N VAL A 773 15.93 -7.14 12.30
CA VAL A 773 15.16 -8.24 11.69
C VAL A 773 15.25 -9.54 12.49
N ARG A 774 16.47 -9.90 12.90
CA ARG A 774 16.75 -11.06 13.76
C ARG A 774 15.92 -11.09 15.05
N ALA A 775 15.90 -10.02 15.82
CA ALA A 775 15.18 -9.96 17.08
C ALA A 775 13.66 -10.07 16.89
N THR A 776 13.14 -9.62 15.74
CA THR A 776 11.72 -9.81 15.40
C THR A 776 11.41 -11.26 15.05
N LEU A 777 12.28 -11.92 14.28
CA LEU A 777 12.15 -13.35 13.97
C LEU A 777 12.23 -14.21 15.24
N GLU A 778 13.13 -13.88 16.16
CA GLU A 778 13.31 -14.56 17.46
C GLU A 778 12.05 -14.51 18.34
N LYS A 779 11.16 -13.53 18.17
CA LYS A 779 9.90 -13.45 18.95
C LYS A 779 9.03 -14.69 18.74
N SER A 780 8.88 -15.15 17.50
CA SER A 780 8.06 -16.34 17.19
C SER A 780 8.57 -17.59 17.92
N TYR A 781 9.88 -17.79 17.89
CA TYR A 781 10.58 -18.88 18.56
C TYR A 781 10.40 -18.80 20.09
N ASN A 782 10.54 -17.62 20.67
CA ASN A 782 10.36 -17.43 22.12
C ASN A 782 8.91 -17.66 22.57
N ILE A 783 7.93 -17.15 21.81
CA ILE A 783 6.50 -17.37 22.06
C ILE A 783 6.18 -18.87 22.03
N ALA A 784 6.64 -19.58 21.00
CA ALA A 784 6.40 -21.01 20.86
C ALA A 784 7.07 -21.80 22.00
N ASN A 785 8.31 -21.48 22.35
CA ASN A 785 9.02 -22.13 23.45
C ASN A 785 8.33 -21.90 24.79
N ALA A 786 7.80 -20.70 25.05
CA ALA A 786 7.06 -20.42 26.27
C ALA A 786 5.83 -21.33 26.39
N LEU A 787 5.11 -21.55 25.29
CA LEU A 787 3.95 -22.45 25.27
C LEU A 787 4.36 -23.91 25.44
N VAL A 788 5.45 -24.36 24.80
CA VAL A 788 5.96 -25.73 24.94
C VAL A 788 6.44 -26.00 26.37
N GLN A 789 7.18 -25.08 26.99
CA GLN A 789 7.63 -25.22 28.38
C GLN A 789 6.48 -25.15 29.38
N ALA A 790 5.41 -24.41 29.07
CA ALA A 790 4.18 -24.46 29.85
C ALA A 790 3.49 -25.83 29.73
N TYR A 791 3.50 -26.45 28.55
CA TYR A 791 2.87 -27.74 28.29
C TYR A 791 3.65 -28.93 28.86
N ILE A 792 4.97 -28.95 28.68
CA ILE A 792 5.89 -29.97 29.20
C ILE A 792 7.02 -29.26 29.96
N PRO A 793 6.85 -29.02 31.28
CA PRO A 793 7.86 -28.35 32.08
C PRO A 793 9.19 -29.10 32.06
N GLY A 794 10.26 -28.41 31.66
CA GLY A 794 11.59 -29.00 31.56
C GLY A 794 11.81 -29.86 30.32
N TYR A 795 11.01 -29.67 29.26
CA TYR A 795 11.22 -30.30 27.97
C TYR A 795 12.67 -30.10 27.49
N GLN A 796 13.37 -31.21 27.19
CA GLN A 796 14.80 -31.26 26.88
C GLN A 796 15.12 -30.91 25.40
N GLY A 797 14.29 -30.08 24.78
CA GLY A 797 14.43 -29.59 23.40
C GLY A 797 13.79 -28.22 23.26
N ASP A 798 13.81 -27.66 22.06
CA ASP A 798 13.12 -26.42 21.75
C ASP A 798 11.71 -26.63 21.13
N CYS A 799 11.05 -25.54 20.77
CA CYS A 799 9.74 -25.58 20.16
C CYS A 799 9.72 -26.24 18.77
N ILE A 800 10.85 -26.25 18.06
CA ILE A 800 10.99 -26.96 16.79
C ILE A 800 11.10 -28.46 17.06
N ASP A 801 11.96 -28.86 18.00
CA ASP A 801 12.07 -30.26 18.44
C ASP A 801 10.70 -30.81 18.85
N PHE A 802 9.90 -30.02 19.58
CA PHE A 802 8.55 -30.41 20.01
C PHE A 802 7.59 -30.70 18.84
N ILE A 803 7.68 -29.97 17.72
CA ILE A 803 6.88 -30.27 16.53
C ILE A 803 7.29 -31.61 15.92
N TYR A 804 8.59 -31.91 15.89
CA TYR A 804 9.14 -33.16 15.37
C TYR A 804 9.04 -34.34 16.35
N ASP A 805 8.63 -34.08 17.60
CA ASP A 805 8.51 -35.08 18.64
C ASP A 805 7.22 -35.88 18.54
N LEU A 806 7.34 -37.13 18.08
CA LEU A 806 6.21 -38.04 17.89
C LEU A 806 6.02 -38.98 19.07
N ARG A 807 6.71 -38.80 20.19
CA ARG A 807 6.46 -39.59 21.39
C ARG A 807 5.09 -39.26 22.00
N PRO A 808 4.43 -40.21 22.69
CA PRO A 808 3.10 -40.01 23.28
C PRO A 808 2.98 -38.76 24.16
N GLU A 809 4.00 -38.49 25.00
CA GLU A 809 4.03 -37.32 25.89
C GLU A 809 4.04 -35.97 25.16
N ALA A 810 4.45 -35.96 23.89
CA ALA A 810 4.48 -34.76 23.05
C ALA A 810 3.20 -34.58 22.20
N MET A 811 2.21 -35.46 22.33
CA MET A 811 0.89 -35.28 21.72
C MET A 811 0.13 -34.18 22.45
N PHE A 812 -0.59 -33.30 21.73
CA PHE A 812 -1.27 -32.15 22.32
C PHE A 812 -2.63 -31.88 21.66
N THR A 813 -3.46 -31.09 22.35
CA THR A 813 -4.70 -30.50 21.83
C THR A 813 -4.76 -29.01 22.13
N ALA A 814 -5.65 -28.26 21.47
CA ALA A 814 -5.87 -26.85 21.80
C ALA A 814 -6.23 -26.63 23.28
N ASP A 815 -7.07 -27.49 23.85
CA ASP A 815 -7.47 -27.41 25.25
C ASP A 815 -6.32 -27.76 26.21
N SER A 816 -5.53 -28.79 25.91
CA SER A 816 -4.42 -29.18 26.79
C SER A 816 -3.32 -28.10 26.82
N LEU A 817 -3.07 -27.43 25.69
CA LEU A 817 -2.16 -26.28 25.64
C LEU A 817 -2.71 -25.08 26.43
N LEU A 818 -4.00 -24.76 26.29
CA LEU A 818 -4.63 -23.69 27.06
C LEU A 818 -4.59 -23.99 28.57
N LEU A 819 -4.95 -25.22 28.95
CA LEU A 819 -5.01 -25.63 30.34
C LEU A 819 -3.64 -25.50 31.03
N ALA A 820 -2.59 -25.97 30.35
CA ALA A 820 -1.23 -25.88 30.83
C ALA A 820 -0.74 -24.44 30.92
N TYR A 821 -1.02 -23.61 29.91
CA TYR A 821 -0.58 -22.21 29.90
C TYR A 821 -1.35 -21.31 30.87
N ASP A 822 -2.67 -21.46 30.95
CA ASP A 822 -3.54 -20.61 31.76
C ASP A 822 -3.54 -21.02 33.23
N LYS A 823 -3.56 -22.32 33.51
CA LYS A 823 -3.73 -22.85 34.88
C LYS A 823 -2.52 -23.61 35.42
N GLY A 824 -1.54 -23.96 34.59
CA GLY A 824 -0.45 -24.87 35.00
C GLY A 824 -0.94 -26.30 35.26
N GLU A 825 -2.11 -26.66 34.73
CA GLU A 825 -2.72 -27.99 34.86
C GLU A 825 -2.40 -28.83 33.62
N HIS A 826 -2.11 -30.12 33.81
CA HIS A 826 -1.72 -31.03 32.73
C HIS A 826 -2.69 -32.21 32.66
N GLU A 827 -3.15 -32.52 31.45
CA GLU A 827 -3.96 -33.71 31.15
C GLU A 827 -3.22 -34.55 30.11
N SER A 828 -3.16 -35.86 30.30
CA SER A 828 -2.62 -36.75 29.28
C SER A 828 -3.53 -36.78 28.05
N VAL A 829 -2.93 -36.56 26.88
CA VAL A 829 -3.59 -36.64 25.58
C VAL A 829 -3.51 -38.05 25.00
N SER A 830 -2.43 -38.79 25.28
CA SER A 830 -2.18 -40.16 24.82
C SER A 830 -2.86 -41.21 25.71
N LYS A 831 -4.17 -41.06 25.93
CA LYS A 831 -4.93 -41.81 26.94
C LYS A 831 -4.91 -43.32 26.70
N LEU A 832 -5.07 -43.78 25.46
CA LEU A 832 -5.07 -45.21 25.15
C LEU A 832 -3.65 -45.78 25.23
N HIS A 833 -2.67 -45.04 24.75
CA HIS A 833 -1.28 -45.45 24.91
C HIS A 833 -0.92 -45.61 26.39
N ASP A 834 -1.30 -44.66 27.24
CA ASP A 834 -1.03 -44.70 28.69
C ASP A 834 -1.81 -45.83 29.38
N GLU A 835 -3.06 -46.09 28.97
CA GLU A 835 -3.92 -47.15 29.53
C GLU A 835 -3.36 -48.55 29.27
N PHE A 836 -2.87 -48.82 28.05
CA PHE A 836 -2.46 -50.17 27.64
C PHE A 836 -0.95 -50.41 27.69
N PHE A 837 -0.15 -49.36 27.56
CA PHE A 837 1.32 -49.44 27.42
C PHE A 837 2.07 -48.44 28.32
N GLY A 838 1.36 -47.61 29.08
CA GLY A 838 1.97 -46.71 30.03
C GLY A 838 2.58 -47.45 31.22
N THR A 839 3.76 -47.04 31.65
CA THR A 839 4.36 -47.52 32.89
C THR A 839 3.73 -46.81 34.09
N SER A 840 2.55 -47.23 34.54
CA SER A 840 2.10 -46.90 35.90
C SER A 840 2.81 -47.81 36.91
N PRO A 841 3.35 -47.27 38.02
CA PRO A 841 3.88 -48.09 39.11
C PRO A 841 2.72 -48.81 39.81
N GLY A 842 2.39 -50.02 39.35
CA GLY A 842 1.43 -50.92 39.97
C GLY A 842 0.18 -51.15 39.13
N GLY A 843 0.25 -52.10 38.19
CA GLY A 843 -0.94 -52.56 37.49
C GLY A 843 -0.65 -53.37 36.23
N THR A 844 0.04 -54.50 36.35
CA THR A 844 -0.03 -55.54 35.31
C THR A 844 -1.47 -56.06 35.28
N LEU A 845 -2.26 -55.64 34.29
CA LEU A 845 -3.47 -56.36 33.91
C LEU A 845 -3.04 -57.67 33.25
N ASN A 846 -3.01 -58.73 34.05
CA ASN A 846 -2.79 -60.07 33.57
C ASN A 846 -4.06 -60.52 32.84
N LEU A 847 -4.03 -60.56 31.50
CA LEU A 847 -5.15 -60.97 30.64
C LEU A 847 -5.52 -62.46 30.76
N ASP A 848 -4.79 -63.23 31.59
CA ASP A 848 -4.98 -64.68 31.75
C ASP A 848 -5.97 -65.10 32.85
N SER A 849 -6.65 -64.17 33.53
CA SER A 849 -7.62 -64.55 34.57
C SER A 849 -8.92 -63.75 34.52
N ILE A 850 -9.89 -64.21 33.73
CA ILE A 850 -11.31 -63.86 33.90
C ILE A 850 -12.11 -65.17 33.98
N ASP A 851 -12.68 -65.41 35.16
CA ASP A 851 -13.60 -66.51 35.46
C ASP A 851 -15.01 -66.17 34.91
N LEU A 852 -15.59 -67.08 34.13
CA LEU A 852 -16.75 -66.89 33.25
C LEU A 852 -18.12 -67.10 33.93
N ASN A 853 -18.22 -67.05 35.27
CA ASN A 853 -19.39 -67.61 35.97
C ASN A 853 -20.33 -66.63 36.71
N ASN A 854 -20.26 -65.31 36.51
CA ASN A 854 -21.26 -64.39 37.08
C ASN A 854 -21.82 -63.42 36.04
N LEU A 855 -22.86 -63.88 35.35
CA LEU A 855 -23.72 -63.12 34.45
C LEU A 855 -25.14 -63.17 35.04
N ASP A 856 -25.49 -62.24 35.93
CA ASP A 856 -26.91 -61.95 36.26
C ASP A 856 -27.17 -60.59 36.94
N ASP A 857 -26.15 -59.81 37.34
CA ASP A 857 -26.37 -58.63 38.21
C ASP A 857 -26.41 -57.24 37.53
N PHE A 858 -26.68 -57.15 36.22
CA PHE A 858 -26.80 -55.84 35.55
C PHE A 858 -27.95 -55.77 34.55
N MET A 859 -29.18 -55.67 35.06
CA MET A 859 -30.26 -54.94 34.38
C MET A 859 -30.37 -53.55 35.02
N PRO A 860 -30.21 -52.44 34.29
CA PRO A 860 -30.40 -51.11 34.85
C PRO A 860 -31.90 -50.86 35.09
N GLU A 861 -32.24 -50.48 36.32
CA GLU A 861 -33.54 -49.88 36.64
C GLU A 861 -33.72 -48.56 35.87
N GLU A 862 -34.91 -48.35 35.31
CA GLU A 862 -35.30 -47.13 34.60
C GLU A 862 -35.23 -45.90 35.53
N PRO A 863 -34.66 -44.76 35.09
CA PRO A 863 -34.64 -43.57 35.93
C PRO A 863 -36.00 -42.83 35.89
N GLU A 864 -36.58 -42.65 37.06
CA GLU A 864 -37.74 -41.78 37.32
C GLU A 864 -37.50 -40.34 36.84
N HIS A 865 -38.44 -39.83 36.04
CA HIS A 865 -38.58 -38.42 35.70
C HIS A 865 -38.86 -37.58 36.95
N LYS A 866 -37.97 -36.63 37.27
CA LYS A 866 -38.28 -35.47 38.13
C LYS A 866 -38.07 -34.18 37.35
N GLU A 867 -39.18 -33.52 37.07
CA GLU A 867 -39.24 -32.14 36.57
C GLU A 867 -38.84 -31.17 37.70
N GLU A 868 -37.84 -30.32 37.44
CA GLU A 868 -37.62 -29.10 38.23
C GLU A 868 -37.91 -27.84 37.37
N PRO A 869 -38.47 -26.78 37.97
CA PRO A 869 -39.15 -25.72 37.24
C PRO A 869 -38.19 -24.64 36.71
N VAL A 870 -38.54 -24.16 35.52
CA VAL A 870 -37.97 -23.03 34.80
C VAL A 870 -37.94 -21.76 35.67
N GLN A 871 -36.75 -21.29 36.05
CA GLN A 871 -36.56 -19.92 36.53
C GLN A 871 -36.46 -18.95 35.35
N GLN A 872 -37.53 -18.17 35.15
CA GLN A 872 -37.58 -17.05 34.24
C GLN A 872 -36.55 -15.97 34.66
N ALA A 873 -35.57 -15.72 33.78
CA ALA A 873 -34.69 -14.57 33.92
C ALA A 873 -35.49 -13.27 33.70
N LYS A 874 -35.50 -12.41 34.72
CA LYS A 874 -36.13 -11.08 34.68
C LYS A 874 -35.47 -10.18 33.64
N PRO A 875 -36.23 -9.34 32.91
CA PRO A 875 -35.69 -8.39 31.96
C PRO A 875 -34.92 -7.27 32.66
N PHE A 876 -33.75 -6.92 32.14
CA PHE A 876 -32.99 -5.75 32.56
C PHE A 876 -33.76 -4.47 32.21
N PRO A 877 -33.80 -3.46 33.11
CA PRO A 877 -34.53 -2.23 32.88
C PRO A 877 -33.80 -1.34 31.86
N VAL A 878 -34.57 -0.90 30.87
CA VAL A 878 -34.25 0.18 29.95
C VAL A 878 -34.20 1.49 30.76
N ARG A 879 -33.08 2.22 30.68
CA ARG A 879 -33.04 3.65 31.02
C ARG A 879 -32.95 4.45 29.74
N GLU A 880 -34.11 4.87 29.26
CA GLU A 880 -34.27 6.16 28.61
C GLU A 880 -34.10 7.21 29.69
N ASP A 881 -33.20 8.18 29.50
CA ASP A 881 -33.43 9.56 29.90
C ASP A 881 -32.48 10.48 29.12
N MET A 882 -33.11 11.53 28.59
CA MET A 882 -32.58 12.48 27.62
C MET A 882 -31.60 13.48 28.23
N ALA A 883 -30.79 14.04 27.33
CA ALA A 883 -30.45 15.45 27.22
C ALA A 883 -30.75 16.38 28.41
N GLN A 884 -29.70 16.93 29.02
CA GLN A 884 -29.43 18.36 29.24
C GLN A 884 -28.48 18.53 30.43
N SER A 885 -27.27 19.02 30.17
CA SER A 885 -26.63 20.06 30.99
C SER A 885 -25.28 20.44 30.38
N HIS A 886 -25.26 21.67 29.86
CA HIS A 886 -24.07 22.50 29.83
C HIS A 886 -23.45 22.56 31.24
N GLU A 887 -22.14 22.38 31.36
CA GLU A 887 -21.31 23.32 32.14
C GLU A 887 -19.81 23.11 31.91
N THR A 888 -19.23 24.11 31.26
CA THR A 888 -17.81 24.46 31.25
C THR A 888 -17.28 24.65 32.66
N ARG A 889 -16.25 23.89 33.06
CA ARG A 889 -15.39 24.30 34.18
C ARG A 889 -14.26 25.19 33.66
N GLN A 890 -14.56 26.48 33.74
CA GLN A 890 -13.61 27.57 33.80
C GLN A 890 -12.73 27.43 35.05
N THR A 891 -11.42 27.59 34.89
CA THR A 891 -10.56 28.07 35.97
C THR A 891 -10.55 29.59 35.92
N GLU A 892 -11.19 30.23 36.89
CA GLU A 892 -11.22 31.69 37.00
C GLU A 892 -9.85 32.28 37.36
N PRO A 893 -9.51 33.45 36.78
CA PRO A 893 -8.41 34.31 37.22
C PRO A 893 -8.84 35.24 38.36
N LYS A 894 -7.97 35.42 39.36
CA LYS A 894 -8.15 36.45 40.39
C LYS A 894 -8.05 37.85 39.78
N LYS A 895 -9.15 38.61 39.83
CA LYS A 895 -9.20 40.07 39.68
C LYS A 895 -8.79 40.78 40.97
N ARG A 896 -7.97 41.84 40.83
CA ARG A 896 -8.08 43.13 41.56
C ARG A 896 -7.43 44.20 40.68
N THR A 897 -8.21 44.95 39.92
CA THR A 897 -8.89 46.25 40.21
C THR A 897 -8.09 47.45 39.74
N VAL A 898 -8.75 48.15 38.82
CA VAL A 898 -8.39 49.34 38.04
C VAL A 898 -8.81 50.60 38.77
N SER A 899 -8.14 51.73 38.55
CA SER A 899 -8.70 53.10 38.63
C SER A 899 -7.70 54.13 38.03
N PRO A 900 -8.09 55.39 37.69
CA PRO A 900 -8.57 55.74 36.35
C PRO A 900 -7.99 57.09 35.84
N TYR A 901 -7.10 57.06 34.86
CA TYR A 901 -6.75 58.17 33.96
C TYR A 901 -6.31 57.47 32.66
N GLU A 902 -6.63 57.83 31.43
CA GLU A 902 -7.26 58.98 30.81
C GLU A 902 -7.66 58.55 29.39
N LYS A 903 -8.63 59.23 28.80
CA LYS A 903 -9.09 59.03 27.44
C LYS A 903 -8.69 60.28 26.62
N ILE A 904 -8.11 60.02 25.43
CA ILE A 904 -8.23 60.78 24.16
C ILE A 904 -7.06 61.71 23.74
N SER A 905 -6.41 61.31 22.62
CA SER A 905 -5.68 62.09 21.59
C SER A 905 -4.39 62.81 22.02
N VAL A 906 -3.29 62.87 21.27
CA VAL A 906 -3.06 63.36 19.89
C VAL A 906 -1.66 62.90 19.44
N TYR A 907 -1.47 62.70 18.13
CA TYR A 907 -0.20 62.66 17.39
C TYR A 907 1.05 63.22 18.09
N ALA A 908 2.11 62.41 18.26
CA ALA A 908 3.52 62.75 18.01
C ALA A 908 4.45 61.57 18.39
N ASP A 909 5.49 61.39 17.58
CA ASP A 909 6.77 60.74 17.91
C ASP A 909 6.80 59.23 18.19
N ILE A 910 7.03 58.46 17.13
CA ILE A 910 7.92 57.29 17.19
C ILE A 910 8.94 57.40 16.04
N LYS A 911 10.15 57.85 16.40
CA LYS A 911 11.39 57.59 15.67
C LYS A 911 11.79 56.14 15.94
N GLU A 912 11.79 55.29 14.92
CA GLU A 912 12.51 54.01 14.95
C GLU A 912 13.57 54.02 13.85
N ASN A 913 14.83 53.94 14.27
CA ASN A 913 16.01 53.81 13.41
C ASN A 913 16.08 52.38 12.87
N PHE A 914 15.89 52.20 11.56
CA PHE A 914 16.34 51.01 10.85
C PHE A 914 17.67 51.33 10.16
N THR A 915 18.73 50.64 10.55
CA THR A 915 20.01 50.65 9.83
C THR A 915 20.01 49.51 8.80
N PHE A 916 20.06 49.86 7.52
CA PHE A 916 20.27 48.93 6.42
C PHE A 916 21.72 48.44 6.41
N SER A 917 21.95 47.22 5.92
CA SER A 917 23.31 46.78 5.60
C SER A 917 23.84 47.54 4.37
N ASP A 918 25.16 47.67 4.25
CA ASP A 918 25.77 48.39 3.12
C ASP A 918 25.40 47.79 1.75
N GLU A 919 25.20 46.47 1.67
CA GLU A 919 24.70 45.81 0.46
C GLU A 919 23.27 46.24 0.10
N VAL A 920 22.40 46.40 1.11
CA VAL A 920 21.01 46.85 0.92
C VAL A 920 20.99 48.34 0.54
N ARG A 921 21.80 49.18 1.18
CA ARG A 921 21.98 50.59 0.82
C ARG A 921 22.46 50.75 -0.62
N TRP A 922 23.43 49.94 -1.02
CA TRP A 922 23.98 49.96 -2.38
C TRP A 922 22.95 49.51 -3.42
N HIS A 923 22.11 48.52 -3.09
CA HIS A 923 21.03 48.08 -3.96
C HIS A 923 19.93 49.15 -4.11
N ILE A 924 19.58 49.82 -3.02
CA ILE A 924 18.59 50.91 -3.02
C ILE A 924 19.12 52.11 -3.81
N ALA A 925 20.38 52.50 -3.60
CA ALA A 925 21.04 53.56 -4.36
C ALA A 925 21.07 53.27 -5.87
N LYS A 926 21.36 52.02 -6.26
CA LYS A 926 21.28 51.56 -7.66
C LYS A 926 19.88 51.68 -8.23
N VAL A 927 18.86 51.26 -7.50
CA VAL A 927 17.47 51.34 -7.99
C VAL A 927 17.02 52.80 -8.13
N ILE A 928 17.41 53.69 -7.22
CA ILE A 928 17.09 55.12 -7.27
C ILE A 928 17.80 55.76 -8.46
N ALA A 929 19.11 55.62 -8.56
CA ALA A 929 19.91 56.21 -9.62
C ALA A 929 19.51 55.68 -11.00
N PHE A 930 19.25 54.38 -11.14
CA PHE A 930 18.86 53.77 -12.41
C PHE A 930 17.48 54.22 -12.88
N ARG A 931 16.53 54.47 -11.97
CA ARG A 931 15.20 54.98 -12.33
C ARG A 931 15.23 56.45 -12.74
N VAL A 932 16.06 57.27 -12.10
CA VAL A 932 16.26 58.68 -12.50
C VAL A 932 17.04 58.76 -13.81
N TYR A 933 18.11 57.99 -13.95
CA TYR A 933 18.92 57.90 -15.17
C TYR A 933 18.09 57.48 -16.39
N LYS A 934 17.21 56.47 -16.23
CA LYS A 934 16.31 56.01 -17.29
C LYS A 934 15.19 57.01 -17.60
N ALA A 935 14.76 57.81 -16.61
CA ALA A 935 13.79 58.88 -16.80
C ALA A 935 14.39 60.11 -17.51
N LEU A 936 15.71 60.32 -17.41
CA LEU A 936 16.45 61.41 -18.08
C LEU A 936 16.90 61.07 -19.51
N GLY A 937 16.78 59.81 -19.94
CA GLY A 937 17.17 59.38 -21.29
C GLY A 937 18.68 59.48 -21.58
N ALA A 938 19.54 59.52 -20.56
CA ALA A 938 20.98 59.60 -20.71
C ALA A 938 21.60 58.23 -21.07
N ASN A 939 22.64 58.22 -21.91
CA ASN A 939 23.43 57.04 -22.27
C ASN A 939 24.91 57.17 -21.84
N ASP A 940 25.18 57.93 -20.78
CA ASP A 940 26.53 58.06 -20.19
C ASP A 940 26.66 57.21 -18.92
N ASN A 941 27.47 56.16 -18.96
CA ASN A 941 27.67 55.25 -17.84
C ASN A 941 28.43 55.89 -16.66
N ASN A 942 29.23 56.94 -16.89
CA ASN A 942 29.90 57.66 -15.80
C ASN A 942 28.90 58.48 -14.99
N LEU A 943 27.89 59.06 -15.65
CA LEU A 943 26.83 59.81 -14.98
C LEU A 943 25.99 58.90 -14.07
N LEU A 944 25.60 57.71 -14.55
CA LEU A 944 24.88 56.74 -13.73
C LEU A 944 25.70 56.32 -12.51
N LYS A 945 27.02 56.11 -12.67
CA LYS A 945 27.91 55.73 -11.57
C LYS A 945 27.98 56.82 -10.49
N ILE A 946 28.15 58.08 -10.90
CA ILE A 946 28.15 59.23 -9.98
C ILE A 946 26.80 59.30 -9.23
N MET A 947 25.68 59.12 -9.93
CA MET A 947 24.34 59.16 -9.31
C MET A 947 24.12 58.03 -8.28
N VAL A 948 24.66 56.83 -8.53
CA VAL A 948 24.62 55.72 -7.55
C VAL A 948 25.46 56.06 -6.32
N GLU A 949 26.68 56.57 -6.51
CA GLU A 949 27.59 56.93 -5.42
C GLU A 949 27.04 58.08 -4.58
N THR A 950 26.46 59.11 -5.21
CA THR A 950 25.81 60.22 -4.49
C THR A 950 24.58 59.76 -3.71
N ALA A 951 23.71 58.93 -4.30
CA ALA A 951 22.54 58.39 -3.61
C ALA A 951 22.91 57.46 -2.44
N TYR A 952 24.00 56.70 -2.57
CA TYR A 952 24.52 55.86 -1.49
C TYR A 952 25.07 56.69 -0.33
N ASN A 953 25.86 57.72 -0.62
CA ASN A 953 26.43 58.59 0.41
C ASN A 953 25.33 59.38 1.17
N ASP A 954 24.27 59.83 0.49
CA ASP A 954 23.11 60.49 1.12
C ASP A 954 22.33 59.53 2.04
N LEU A 955 22.26 58.24 1.71
CA LEU A 955 21.67 57.22 2.59
C LEU A 955 22.50 57.03 3.87
N ILE A 956 23.83 56.99 3.75
CA ILE A 956 24.75 56.89 4.89
C ILE A 956 24.65 58.12 5.79
N GLU A 957 24.71 59.33 5.22
CA GLU A 957 24.66 60.58 6.00
C GLU A 957 23.34 60.75 6.77
N ARG A 958 22.24 60.18 6.26
CA ARG A 958 20.93 60.21 6.90
C ARG A 958 20.66 59.07 7.88
N GLY A 959 21.63 58.17 8.08
CA GLY A 959 21.57 57.08 9.05
C GLY A 959 20.67 55.91 8.65
N TYR A 960 20.34 55.78 7.35
CA TYR A 960 19.62 54.65 6.78
C TYR A 960 20.60 53.57 6.41
#